data_AF-A0AAD3CWZ2-F1
#
_entry.id   AF-A0AAD3CWZ2-F1
#
_cell.length_a   1.000
_cell.length_b   1.000
_cell.length_c   1.000
_cell.angle_alpha   90.00
_cell.angle_beta   90.00
_cell.angle_gamma   90.00
#
_symmetry.space_group_name_H-M   'P 1'
#
loop_
_entity.id
_entity.type
_entity.pdbx_description
1 polymer ?
#
loop_
_entity_poly.entity_id
_entity_poly.type
_entity_poly.pdbx_seq_one_letter_code
_entity_poly.pdbx_strand_id
1 'polypeptide(L)'
;MILQNETLLDLTNDTKDGSPPTKIITVKKDMTIDDHNHLLSLAQNKFDEMRQNNRNQRAKSLYSKRGGSILRRNSMENQEEKKISQILSSLLYLSLMMNKVDSIKKILEIKNLALYEEWQGLLDSMHSPTFHLRERRMQNDRVQKLYSRKEKYKMQYEEAIEKVNKLEETTNQLSHALSKMSEENLKCLEQLQGKGSLEKDLEIAEMKVKELSSSLQASEEQFKEFKENSAELSSSNSQLEKDISRIDQQYKNETAIREKLQSQLEVLQSTIIEKEKDLCKSHVENNHLMEKLRDALELHEGERKKSDQDLIQLKNDNNTIQEEAHRLHREHNEAISKLQNETNSLQEDKAQATNEIATLKAQLNSAKDAMVSLRSDLDLKSRALAKALEANKIAQENQAKLQMTIGTKHAEIRDVESKLAESKRSLDLDRSASDNRLSELNFDKSKLEEKIADLESKIHQHEVETVTLKDAEARLQAEKLSLEKDFADLKVTSNAVAAEKKVLEQVVQSMNENVSKARESTDGKLNVLENDLLKARIGLEKEKTEIEKLKTTVSLKEQELKEVMNAKSVSEAAALKEKKDHEKTKQSLADITRQSGIEKQLQDELSRALAEKNDILKQKKIGDFKIAELEKQLIEANYKIEVEKKSITAEKVVENVLQEALENTKSQ
;
A
#
# COMPACT_ATOMS: atom_id res chain seq x y z
N MET A 1 -47.93 -17.03 -20.06
CA MET A 1 -48.04 -15.64 -19.58
C MET A 1 -46.68 -15.21 -19.08
N ILE A 2 -46.11 -14.17 -19.69
CA ILE A 2 -44.96 -13.44 -19.15
C ILE A 2 -45.56 -12.16 -18.57
N LEU A 3 -45.19 -11.80 -17.34
CA LEU A 3 -45.52 -10.48 -16.82
C LEU A 3 -44.53 -9.48 -17.42
N GLN A 4 -45.02 -8.59 -18.28
CA GLN A 4 -44.28 -7.42 -18.74
C GLN A 4 -44.07 -6.47 -17.56
N ASN A 5 -42.85 -6.44 -17.01
CA ASN A 5 -42.36 -5.28 -16.30
C ASN A 5 -41.57 -4.42 -17.29
N GLU A 6 -42.30 -3.59 -18.04
CA GLU A 6 -41.68 -2.61 -18.93
C GLU A 6 -41.05 -1.48 -18.09
N THR A 7 -39.74 -1.35 -18.21
CA THR A 7 -38.98 -0.17 -17.75
C THR A 7 -37.79 0.02 -18.68
N LEU A 8 -38.10 0.15 -19.98
CA LEU A 8 -37.20 0.72 -20.97
C LEU A 8 -37.16 2.23 -20.75
N LEU A 9 -35.97 2.78 -20.54
CA LEU A 9 -35.75 4.21 -20.44
C LEU A 9 -34.40 4.51 -21.10
N ASP A 10 -34.45 5.02 -22.33
CA ASP A 10 -33.26 5.42 -23.07
C ASP A 10 -32.54 6.57 -22.36
N LEU A 11 -31.22 6.42 -22.18
CA LEU A 11 -30.33 7.48 -21.73
C LEU A 11 -29.02 7.47 -22.54
N THR A 12 -29.15 7.64 -23.86
CA THR A 12 -28.09 8.25 -24.65
C THR A 12 -28.14 9.76 -24.44
N ASN A 13 -27.29 10.30 -23.58
CA ASN A 13 -26.92 11.72 -23.60
C ASN A 13 -25.59 11.94 -22.89
N ASP A 14 -24.63 12.52 -23.60
CA ASP A 14 -23.38 13.01 -23.01
C ASP A 14 -23.67 14.12 -22.00
N THR A 15 -23.19 13.95 -20.77
CA THR A 15 -22.91 15.08 -19.87
C THR A 15 -21.65 14.81 -19.07
N LYS A 16 -20.63 15.63 -19.28
CA LYS A 16 -19.48 15.71 -18.39
C LYS A 16 -19.86 16.52 -17.16
N ASP A 17 -20.32 15.88 -16.09
CA ASP A 17 -20.10 16.44 -14.75
C ASP A 17 -20.19 15.40 -13.61
N GLY A 18 -19.44 15.65 -12.53
CA GLY A 18 -19.19 14.67 -11.46
C GLY A 18 -20.25 14.66 -10.36
N SER A 19 -21.43 14.07 -10.61
CA SER A 19 -22.49 13.90 -9.60
C SER A 19 -22.81 12.41 -9.34
N PRO A 20 -23.03 11.98 -8.08
CA PRO A 20 -23.21 10.56 -7.74
C PRO A 20 -24.60 10.02 -8.17
N PRO A 21 -24.70 8.75 -8.61
CA PRO A 21 -25.94 8.19 -9.15
C PRO A 21 -27.02 7.99 -8.08
N THR A 22 -28.23 8.49 -8.38
CA THR A 22 -29.40 8.42 -7.51
C THR A 22 -29.82 6.97 -7.20
N LYS A 23 -30.03 6.64 -5.92
CA LYS A 23 -30.51 5.31 -5.50
C LYS A 23 -31.94 5.05 -6.01
N ILE A 24 -32.09 4.14 -6.97
CA ILE A 24 -33.40 3.60 -7.37
C ILE A 24 -33.90 2.66 -6.27
N ILE A 25 -34.87 3.13 -5.47
CA ILE A 25 -35.54 2.32 -4.44
C ILE A 25 -36.62 1.47 -5.13
N THR A 26 -36.28 0.23 -5.46
CA THR A 26 -37.26 -0.77 -5.93
C THR A 26 -38.05 -1.32 -4.76
N VAL A 27 -39.23 -0.75 -4.51
CA VAL A 27 -40.18 -1.25 -3.51
C VAL A 27 -40.66 -2.64 -3.93
N LYS A 28 -40.16 -3.68 -3.25
CA LYS A 28 -40.66 -5.05 -3.41
C LYS A 28 -42.00 -5.15 -2.72
N LYS A 29 -43.05 -5.48 -3.47
CA LYS A 29 -44.31 -5.96 -2.93
C LYS A 29 -44.18 -7.46 -2.72
N ASP A 30 -43.98 -7.89 -1.48
CA ASP A 30 -43.92 -9.31 -1.16
C ASP A 30 -45.30 -9.96 -1.38
N MET A 31 -45.28 -11.19 -1.87
CA MET A 31 -46.47 -11.92 -2.31
C MET A 31 -47.16 -12.57 -1.12
N THR A 32 -48.49 -12.44 -1.00
CA THR A 32 -49.19 -12.98 0.18
C THR A 32 -49.33 -14.51 0.12
N ILE A 33 -49.66 -15.12 1.26
CA ILE A 33 -49.87 -16.57 1.36
C ILE A 33 -51.06 -17.00 0.47
N ASP A 34 -52.09 -16.18 0.36
CA ASP A 34 -53.26 -16.47 -0.48
C ASP A 34 -52.97 -16.32 -1.98
N ASP A 35 -52.16 -15.33 -2.37
CA ASP A 35 -51.64 -15.23 -3.75
C ASP A 35 -50.87 -16.51 -4.14
N HIS A 36 -50.06 -17.03 -3.21
CA HIS A 36 -49.26 -18.25 -3.42
C HIS A 36 -50.15 -19.50 -3.54
N ASN A 37 -51.16 -19.65 -2.69
CA ASN A 37 -52.14 -20.73 -2.76
C ASN A 37 -52.96 -20.69 -4.06
N HIS A 38 -53.38 -19.50 -4.50
CA HIS A 38 -54.08 -19.32 -5.77
C HIS A 38 -53.19 -19.70 -6.98
N LEU A 39 -51.92 -19.27 -6.98
CA LEU A 39 -50.94 -19.65 -8.01
C LEU A 39 -50.67 -21.17 -8.04
N LEU A 40 -50.61 -21.83 -6.88
CA LEU A 40 -50.49 -23.29 -6.76
C LEU A 40 -51.68 -24.03 -7.40
N SER A 41 -52.91 -23.58 -7.11
CA SER A 41 -54.14 -24.12 -7.71
C SER A 41 -54.17 -23.95 -9.23
N LEU A 42 -53.84 -22.75 -9.71
CA LEU A 42 -53.81 -22.43 -11.13
C LEU A 42 -52.72 -23.22 -11.88
N ALA A 43 -51.56 -23.45 -11.25
CA ALA A 43 -50.49 -24.31 -11.78
C ALA A 43 -50.88 -25.79 -11.83
N GLN A 44 -51.60 -26.32 -10.83
CA GLN A 44 -52.15 -27.67 -10.82
C GLN A 44 -53.15 -27.86 -11.98
N ASN A 45 -54.10 -26.93 -12.15
CA ASN A 45 -55.05 -26.96 -13.26
C ASN A 45 -54.34 -26.95 -14.62
N LYS A 46 -53.28 -26.14 -14.78
CA LYS A 46 -52.48 -26.09 -16.02
C LYS A 46 -51.71 -27.38 -16.29
N PHE A 47 -51.25 -28.07 -15.24
CA PHE A 47 -50.61 -29.38 -15.36
C PHE A 47 -51.59 -30.45 -15.85
N ASP A 48 -52.82 -30.46 -15.34
CA ASP A 48 -53.82 -31.44 -15.73
C ASP A 48 -54.41 -31.16 -17.13
N GLU A 49 -54.57 -29.89 -17.53
CA GLU A 49 -54.79 -29.51 -18.95
C GLU A 49 -53.70 -30.09 -19.86
N MET A 50 -52.41 -29.94 -19.50
CA MET A 50 -51.30 -30.47 -20.30
C MET A 50 -51.29 -32.01 -20.34
N ARG A 51 -51.68 -32.68 -19.25
CA ARG A 51 -51.85 -34.14 -19.24
C ARG A 51 -53.01 -34.58 -20.15
N GLN A 52 -54.13 -33.88 -20.12
CA GLN A 52 -55.29 -34.18 -20.97
C GLN A 52 -54.98 -33.93 -22.45
N ASN A 53 -54.30 -32.83 -22.79
CA ASN A 53 -53.85 -32.54 -24.14
C ASN A 53 -52.83 -33.56 -24.65
N ASN A 54 -51.85 -33.97 -23.84
CA ASN A 54 -50.89 -35.02 -24.23
C ASN A 54 -51.57 -36.40 -24.41
N ARG A 55 -52.60 -36.74 -23.61
CA ARG A 55 -53.44 -37.93 -23.83
C ARG A 55 -54.20 -37.82 -25.16
N ASN A 56 -54.82 -36.68 -25.44
CA ASN A 56 -55.58 -36.42 -26.67
C ASN A 56 -54.69 -36.46 -27.93
N GLN A 57 -53.46 -35.95 -27.86
CA GLN A 57 -52.47 -36.07 -28.94
C GLN A 57 -52.05 -37.53 -29.17
N ARG A 58 -51.76 -38.28 -28.10
CA ARG A 58 -51.45 -39.72 -28.21
C ARG A 58 -52.60 -40.50 -28.85
N ALA A 59 -53.85 -40.25 -28.42
CA ALA A 59 -55.04 -40.84 -29.04
C ALA A 59 -55.13 -40.53 -30.54
N LYS A 60 -55.03 -39.24 -30.93
CA LYS A 60 -55.04 -38.84 -32.35
C LYS A 60 -53.93 -39.52 -33.17
N SER A 61 -52.73 -39.69 -32.60
CA SER A 61 -51.61 -40.36 -33.29
C SER A 61 -51.80 -41.87 -33.51
N LEU A 62 -52.65 -42.54 -32.73
CA LEU A 62 -52.99 -43.95 -32.95
C LEU A 62 -53.97 -44.14 -34.11
N TYR A 63 -54.87 -43.17 -34.34
CA TYR A 63 -55.84 -43.20 -35.44
C TYR A 63 -55.26 -42.74 -36.79
N SER A 64 -54.18 -41.96 -36.82
CA SER A 64 -53.61 -41.40 -38.07
C SER A 64 -52.72 -42.37 -38.87
N LYS A 65 -52.83 -43.68 -38.67
CA LYS A 65 -51.90 -44.71 -39.21
C LYS A 65 -52.09 -45.04 -40.71
N ARG A 66 -52.66 -44.10 -41.50
CA ARG A 66 -53.03 -44.27 -42.91
C ARG A 66 -52.80 -42.96 -43.72
N GLY A 67 -51.56 -42.51 -43.79
CA GLY A 67 -51.13 -41.32 -44.54
C GLY A 67 -49.64 -41.40 -44.92
N GLY A 68 -49.29 -41.00 -46.14
CA GLY A 68 -47.99 -41.31 -46.76
C GLY A 68 -46.85 -40.32 -46.49
N SER A 69 -45.62 -40.87 -46.47
CA SER A 69 -44.26 -40.33 -46.76
C SER A 69 -43.85 -38.86 -46.52
N ILE A 70 -44.72 -37.86 -46.62
CA ILE A 70 -44.34 -36.43 -46.69
C ILE A 70 -43.96 -35.85 -45.30
N LEU A 71 -44.41 -36.46 -44.21
CA LEU A 71 -44.32 -35.91 -42.84
C LEU A 71 -42.93 -35.98 -42.15
N ARG A 72 -41.85 -36.36 -42.84
CA ARG A 72 -40.55 -36.64 -42.17
C ARG A 72 -39.83 -35.43 -41.58
N ARG A 73 -39.98 -34.20 -42.10
CA ARG A 73 -39.39 -32.99 -41.50
C ARG A 73 -40.18 -32.51 -40.29
N ASN A 74 -41.49 -32.27 -40.44
CA ASN A 74 -42.37 -31.84 -39.36
C ASN A 74 -42.38 -32.83 -38.18
N SER A 75 -42.04 -34.12 -38.41
CA SER A 75 -41.85 -35.13 -37.36
C SER A 75 -40.66 -34.87 -36.42
N MET A 76 -39.65 -34.08 -36.81
CA MET A 76 -38.54 -33.69 -35.94
C MET A 76 -38.99 -32.58 -34.97
N GLU A 77 -39.55 -31.49 -35.50
CA GLU A 77 -40.16 -30.41 -34.69
C GLU A 77 -41.25 -30.96 -33.77
N ASN A 78 -42.15 -31.82 -34.29
CA ASN A 78 -43.17 -32.50 -33.47
C ASN A 78 -42.62 -33.50 -32.46
N GLN A 79 -41.34 -33.90 -32.54
CA GLN A 79 -40.67 -34.65 -31.48
C GLN A 79 -40.00 -33.71 -30.48
N GLU A 80 -39.44 -32.58 -30.92
CA GLU A 80 -38.83 -31.59 -30.04
C GLU A 80 -39.88 -30.84 -29.21
N GLU A 81 -41.00 -30.41 -29.79
CA GLU A 81 -42.15 -29.88 -29.04
C GLU A 81 -42.68 -30.90 -28.02
N LYS A 82 -42.71 -32.20 -28.36
CA LYS A 82 -43.14 -33.25 -27.43
C LYS A 82 -42.12 -33.52 -26.33
N LYS A 83 -40.82 -33.48 -26.63
CA LYS A 83 -39.74 -33.51 -25.62
C LYS A 83 -39.84 -32.29 -24.70
N ILE A 84 -40.00 -31.09 -25.24
CA ILE A 84 -40.14 -29.84 -24.49
C ILE A 84 -41.41 -29.87 -23.62
N SER A 85 -42.56 -30.30 -24.15
CA SER A 85 -43.80 -30.48 -23.38
C SER A 85 -43.67 -31.53 -22.27
N GLN A 86 -42.99 -32.65 -22.55
CA GLN A 86 -42.70 -33.70 -21.55
C GLN A 86 -41.72 -33.21 -20.48
N ILE A 87 -40.70 -32.43 -20.83
CA ILE A 87 -39.75 -31.80 -19.90
C ILE A 87 -40.48 -30.75 -19.04
N LEU A 88 -41.23 -29.83 -19.64
CA LEU A 88 -41.98 -28.78 -18.95
C LEU A 88 -43.03 -29.36 -17.99
N SER A 89 -43.77 -30.39 -18.41
CA SER A 89 -44.72 -31.06 -17.51
C SER A 89 -44.02 -31.85 -16.40
N SER A 90 -42.87 -32.48 -16.66
CA SER A 90 -42.06 -33.12 -15.60
C SER A 90 -41.49 -32.09 -14.61
N LEU A 91 -41.02 -30.94 -15.10
CA LEU A 91 -40.49 -29.84 -14.28
C LEU A 91 -41.60 -29.19 -13.43
N LEU A 92 -42.79 -29.01 -14.00
CA LEU A 92 -43.96 -28.50 -13.29
C LEU A 92 -44.44 -29.50 -12.23
N TYR A 93 -44.45 -30.81 -12.55
CA TYR A 93 -44.76 -31.85 -11.57
C TYR A 93 -43.77 -31.85 -10.40
N LEU A 94 -42.47 -31.80 -10.68
CA LEU A 94 -41.43 -31.69 -9.63
C LEU A 94 -41.62 -30.41 -8.80
N SER A 95 -41.92 -29.27 -9.42
CA SER A 95 -42.17 -28.00 -8.71
C SER A 95 -43.40 -28.10 -7.79
N LEU A 96 -44.50 -28.70 -8.27
CA LEU A 96 -45.70 -28.96 -7.47
C LEU A 96 -45.45 -29.95 -6.33
N MET A 97 -44.60 -30.97 -6.56
CA MET A 97 -44.20 -31.93 -5.52
C MET A 97 -43.30 -31.29 -4.46
N MET A 98 -42.32 -30.46 -4.83
CA MET A 98 -41.47 -29.78 -3.85
C MET A 98 -42.26 -28.76 -3.01
N ASN A 99 -43.20 -28.00 -3.59
CA ASN A 99 -44.12 -27.16 -2.81
C ASN A 99 -45.01 -27.98 -1.85
N LYS A 100 -45.36 -29.23 -2.21
CA LYS A 100 -46.07 -30.16 -1.31
C LYS A 100 -45.15 -30.73 -0.23
N VAL A 101 -43.86 -30.94 -0.53
CA VAL A 101 -42.84 -31.28 0.47
C VAL A 101 -42.67 -30.14 1.47
N ASP A 102 -42.51 -28.87 1.03
CA ASP A 102 -42.51 -27.68 1.91
C ASP A 102 -43.76 -27.64 2.83
N SER A 103 -44.93 -28.01 2.28
CA SER A 103 -46.19 -28.02 3.02
C SER A 103 -46.25 -29.16 4.04
N ILE A 104 -45.82 -30.36 3.66
CA ILE A 104 -45.72 -31.52 4.57
C ILE A 104 -44.69 -31.25 5.67
N LYS A 105 -43.55 -30.64 5.33
CA LYS A 105 -42.49 -30.23 6.26
C LYS A 105 -43.07 -29.37 7.39
N LYS A 106 -43.74 -28.27 7.05
CA LYS A 106 -44.41 -27.37 8.01
C LYS A 106 -45.50 -28.07 8.83
N ILE A 107 -46.24 -29.00 8.22
CA ILE A 107 -47.26 -29.78 8.92
C ILE A 107 -46.61 -30.76 9.93
N LEU A 108 -45.45 -31.35 9.62
CA LEU A 108 -44.70 -32.20 10.53
C LEU A 108 -44.03 -31.40 11.66
N GLU A 109 -43.33 -30.30 11.31
CA GLU A 109 -42.75 -29.33 12.26
C GLU A 109 -43.77 -28.89 13.33
N ILE A 110 -45.03 -28.61 12.92
CA ILE A 110 -46.10 -28.13 13.81
C ILE A 110 -46.84 -29.26 14.55
N LYS A 111 -47.03 -30.44 13.93
CA LYS A 111 -47.95 -31.49 14.47
C LYS A 111 -47.28 -32.75 14.99
N ASN A 112 -46.04 -33.06 14.60
CA ASN A 112 -45.31 -34.24 15.05
C ASN A 112 -43.80 -34.03 14.92
N LEU A 113 -43.23 -33.26 15.85
CA LEU A 113 -41.82 -32.86 15.84
C LEU A 113 -40.86 -34.06 15.82
N ALA A 114 -41.15 -35.14 16.56
CA ALA A 114 -40.30 -36.33 16.58
C ALA A 114 -40.21 -37.03 15.20
N LEU A 115 -41.31 -37.05 14.44
CA LEU A 115 -41.30 -37.56 13.06
C LEU A 115 -40.69 -36.56 12.07
N TYR A 116 -40.67 -35.26 12.40
CA TYR A 116 -39.91 -34.28 11.64
C TYR A 116 -38.39 -34.48 11.84
N GLU A 117 -37.92 -34.62 13.08
CA GLU A 117 -36.51 -34.82 13.44
C GLU A 117 -35.92 -36.08 12.79
N GLU A 118 -36.64 -37.22 12.82
CA GLU A 118 -36.22 -38.47 12.16
C GLU A 118 -35.96 -38.28 10.65
N TRP A 119 -36.76 -37.45 9.98
CA TRP A 119 -36.69 -37.22 8.54
C TRP A 119 -36.01 -35.90 8.15
N GLN A 120 -35.51 -35.13 9.13
CA GLN A 120 -35.04 -33.77 8.92
C GLN A 120 -33.91 -33.70 7.88
N GLY A 121 -32.92 -34.59 7.96
CA GLY A 121 -31.79 -34.61 7.01
C GLY A 121 -32.20 -34.82 5.55
N LEU A 122 -33.34 -35.48 5.30
CA LEU A 122 -33.90 -35.62 3.96
C LEU A 122 -34.77 -34.40 3.60
N LEU A 123 -35.62 -33.93 4.51
CA LEU A 123 -36.54 -32.81 4.28
C LEU A 123 -35.82 -31.47 4.10
N ASP A 124 -34.77 -31.18 4.87
CA ASP A 124 -33.96 -29.96 4.72
C ASP A 124 -33.16 -29.94 3.42
N SER A 125 -32.80 -31.11 2.88
CA SER A 125 -32.11 -31.21 1.57
C SER A 125 -33.03 -30.88 0.37
N MET A 126 -34.35 -30.99 0.54
CA MET A 126 -35.34 -30.74 -0.50
C MET A 126 -35.85 -29.30 -0.44
N HIS A 127 -35.02 -28.36 -0.89
CA HIS A 127 -35.39 -26.94 -0.88
C HIS A 127 -36.56 -26.60 -1.81
N SER A 128 -37.34 -25.60 -1.40
CA SER A 128 -38.42 -25.02 -2.18
C SER A 128 -38.00 -24.61 -3.61
N PRO A 129 -38.87 -24.74 -4.64
CA PRO A 129 -38.66 -24.13 -5.96
C PRO A 129 -38.38 -22.62 -5.87
N THR A 130 -38.95 -21.95 -4.86
CA THR A 130 -38.71 -20.52 -4.60
C THR A 130 -37.25 -20.23 -4.19
N PHE A 131 -36.63 -21.11 -3.40
CA PHE A 131 -35.23 -21.05 -3.01
C PHE A 131 -34.33 -21.24 -4.24
N HIS A 132 -34.57 -22.27 -5.06
CA HIS A 132 -33.78 -22.51 -6.26
C HIS A 132 -33.89 -21.37 -7.30
N LEU A 133 -35.07 -20.75 -7.43
CA LEU A 133 -35.25 -19.55 -8.24
C LEU A 133 -34.52 -18.33 -7.67
N ARG A 134 -34.47 -18.17 -6.33
CA ARG A 134 -33.72 -17.09 -5.66
C ARG A 134 -32.21 -17.28 -5.84
N GLU A 135 -31.68 -18.47 -5.59
CA GLU A 135 -30.26 -18.77 -5.76
C GLU A 135 -29.84 -18.60 -7.22
N ARG A 136 -30.63 -19.09 -8.19
CA ARG A 136 -30.33 -18.90 -9.62
C ARG A 136 -30.34 -17.43 -10.05
N ARG A 137 -31.19 -16.58 -9.45
CA ARG A 137 -31.11 -15.11 -9.64
C ARG A 137 -29.80 -14.57 -9.06
N MET A 138 -29.45 -14.91 -7.82
CA MET A 138 -28.20 -14.44 -7.19
C MET A 138 -26.95 -14.91 -7.94
N GLN A 139 -26.97 -16.10 -8.55
CA GLN A 139 -25.91 -16.60 -9.43
C GLN A 139 -25.85 -15.79 -10.73
N ASN A 140 -26.98 -15.52 -11.39
CA ASN A 140 -27.02 -14.63 -12.55
C ASN A 140 -26.51 -13.22 -12.21
N ASP A 141 -26.91 -12.64 -11.07
CA ASP A 141 -26.46 -11.33 -10.60
C ASP A 141 -24.93 -11.30 -10.35
N ARG A 142 -24.37 -12.37 -9.76
CA ARG A 142 -22.93 -12.55 -9.58
C ARG A 142 -22.21 -12.61 -10.93
N VAL A 143 -22.73 -13.40 -11.88
CA VAL A 143 -22.17 -13.54 -13.23
C VAL A 143 -22.26 -12.22 -14.00
N GLN A 144 -23.38 -11.50 -13.95
CA GLN A 144 -23.54 -10.19 -14.59
C GLN A 144 -22.55 -9.17 -14.02
N LYS A 145 -22.37 -9.11 -12.69
CA LYS A 145 -21.35 -8.26 -12.04
C LYS A 145 -19.92 -8.62 -12.48
N LEU A 146 -19.61 -9.91 -12.67
CA LEU A 146 -18.33 -10.34 -13.21
C LEU A 146 -18.13 -9.90 -14.67
N TYR A 147 -19.17 -10.00 -15.51
CA TYR A 147 -19.13 -9.46 -16.88
C TYR A 147 -18.93 -7.94 -16.90
N SER A 148 -19.71 -7.16 -16.14
CA SER A 148 -19.53 -5.70 -16.06
C SER A 148 -18.14 -5.30 -15.54
N ARG A 149 -17.57 -6.05 -14.58
CA ARG A 149 -16.21 -5.83 -14.10
C ARG A 149 -15.15 -6.19 -15.15
N LYS A 150 -15.35 -7.28 -15.90
CA LYS A 150 -14.50 -7.67 -17.04
C LYS A 150 -14.52 -6.61 -18.15
N GLU A 151 -15.69 -6.11 -18.51
CA GLU A 151 -15.85 -5.08 -19.54
C GLU A 151 -15.18 -3.77 -19.12
N LYS A 152 -15.32 -3.37 -17.84
CA LYS A 152 -14.59 -2.21 -17.30
C LYS A 152 -13.07 -2.38 -17.38
N TYR A 153 -12.53 -3.54 -17.00
CA TYR A 153 -11.09 -3.79 -17.12
C TYR A 153 -10.62 -3.86 -18.57
N LYS A 154 -11.45 -4.39 -19.49
CA LYS A 154 -11.17 -4.36 -20.92
C LYS A 154 -11.05 -2.93 -21.45
N MET A 155 -12.02 -2.06 -21.15
CA MET A 155 -11.95 -0.65 -21.54
C MET A 155 -10.73 0.07 -20.95
N GLN A 156 -10.39 -0.18 -19.67
CA GLN A 156 -9.21 0.40 -19.04
C GLN A 156 -7.89 -0.10 -19.67
N TYR A 157 -7.86 -1.34 -20.16
CA TYR A 157 -6.72 -1.91 -20.88
C TYR A 157 -6.61 -1.35 -22.31
N GLU A 158 -7.73 -1.17 -23.00
CA GLU A 158 -7.81 -0.52 -24.32
C GLU A 158 -7.35 0.96 -24.23
N GLU A 159 -7.81 1.70 -23.21
CA GLU A 159 -7.36 3.07 -22.91
C GLU A 159 -5.85 3.14 -22.55
N ALA A 160 -5.33 2.13 -21.85
CA ALA A 160 -3.90 2.04 -21.52
C ALA A 160 -3.04 1.78 -22.77
N ILE A 161 -3.49 0.90 -23.68
CA ILE A 161 -2.83 0.69 -24.98
C ILE A 161 -2.83 1.97 -25.80
N GLU A 162 -3.95 2.69 -25.88
CA GLU A 162 -4.01 3.95 -26.64
C GLU A 162 -3.01 4.99 -26.11
N LYS A 163 -2.80 5.05 -24.79
CA LYS A 163 -1.77 5.89 -24.16
C LYS A 163 -0.35 5.42 -24.45
N VAL A 164 -0.09 4.11 -24.43
CA VAL A 164 1.21 3.54 -24.79
C VAL A 164 1.56 3.85 -26.25
N ASN A 165 0.63 3.66 -27.18
CA ASN A 165 0.84 3.95 -28.60
C ASN A 165 1.17 5.44 -28.83
N LYS A 166 0.48 6.36 -28.14
CA LYS A 166 0.78 7.81 -28.18
C LYS A 166 2.15 8.17 -27.59
N LEU A 167 2.58 7.45 -26.55
CA LEU A 167 3.93 7.59 -25.99
C LEU A 167 5.00 7.02 -26.94
N GLU A 168 4.70 5.95 -27.67
CA GLU A 168 5.57 5.39 -28.70
C GLU A 168 5.68 6.34 -29.92
N GLU A 169 4.57 6.91 -30.39
CA GLU A 169 4.56 7.96 -31.43
C GLU A 169 5.41 9.18 -31.04
N THR A 170 5.24 9.71 -29.81
CA THR A 170 6.05 10.85 -29.34
C THR A 170 7.52 10.48 -29.11
N THR A 171 7.81 9.24 -28.67
CA THR A 171 9.19 8.74 -28.56
C THR A 171 9.86 8.62 -29.95
N ASN A 172 9.13 8.14 -30.95
CA ASN A 172 9.61 8.07 -32.33
C ASN A 172 9.83 9.46 -32.95
N GLN A 173 8.93 10.43 -32.67
CA GLN A 173 9.12 11.84 -33.05
C GLN A 173 10.37 12.45 -32.39
N LEU A 174 10.58 12.21 -31.08
CA LEU A 174 11.76 12.67 -30.36
C LEU A 174 13.05 12.01 -30.86
N SER A 175 13.03 10.71 -31.17
CA SER A 175 14.16 9.98 -31.77
C SER A 175 14.53 10.55 -33.15
N HIS A 176 13.53 10.86 -33.98
CA HIS A 176 13.74 11.49 -35.28
C HIS A 176 14.30 12.93 -35.13
N ALA A 177 13.78 13.71 -34.18
CA ALA A 177 14.29 15.05 -33.87
C ALA A 177 15.74 15.02 -33.33
N LEU A 178 16.08 14.05 -32.48
CA LEU A 178 17.44 13.83 -31.98
C LEU A 178 18.39 13.41 -33.12
N SER A 179 17.95 12.52 -34.01
CA SER A 179 18.72 12.12 -35.20
C SER A 179 18.99 13.32 -36.11
N LYS A 180 17.97 14.15 -36.35
CA LYS A 180 18.08 15.39 -37.14
C LYS A 180 19.02 16.41 -36.50
N MET A 181 18.92 16.65 -35.19
CA MET A 181 19.89 17.49 -34.47
C MET A 181 21.30 16.88 -34.48
N SER A 182 21.44 15.56 -34.46
CA SER A 182 22.74 14.90 -34.58
C SER A 182 23.35 15.11 -35.96
N GLU A 183 22.57 15.05 -37.03
CA GLU A 183 23.02 15.41 -38.39
C GLU A 183 23.35 16.89 -38.53
N GLU A 184 22.54 17.79 -37.95
CA GLU A 184 22.77 19.23 -37.98
C GLU A 184 24.05 19.61 -37.18
N ASN A 185 24.28 18.97 -36.03
CA ASN A 185 25.52 19.07 -35.28
C ASN A 185 26.71 18.48 -36.04
N LEU A 186 26.55 17.34 -36.75
CA LEU A 186 27.61 16.78 -37.58
C LEU A 186 27.99 17.73 -38.72
N LYS A 187 27.00 18.29 -39.43
CA LYS A 187 27.20 19.30 -40.49
C LYS A 187 27.83 20.59 -39.94
N CYS A 188 27.49 20.99 -38.71
CA CYS A 188 28.13 22.12 -38.02
C CYS A 188 29.59 21.81 -37.67
N LEU A 189 29.88 20.60 -37.20
CA LEU A 189 31.25 20.13 -36.95
C LEU A 189 32.06 20.00 -38.25
N GLU A 190 31.47 19.54 -39.35
CA GLU A 190 32.07 19.51 -40.68
C GLU A 190 32.37 20.94 -41.20
N GLN A 191 31.48 21.91 -40.97
CA GLN A 191 31.72 23.33 -41.28
C GLN A 191 32.82 23.95 -40.39
N LEU A 192 32.93 23.52 -39.13
CA LEU A 192 34.02 23.94 -38.24
C LEU A 192 35.36 23.27 -38.60
N GLN A 193 35.37 22.00 -39.01
CA GLN A 193 36.52 21.33 -39.61
C GLN A 193 36.86 21.90 -41.00
N GLY A 194 35.88 22.50 -41.68
CA GLY A 194 36.06 23.37 -42.85
C GLY A 194 36.98 24.57 -42.59
N LYS A 195 37.28 24.92 -41.33
CA LYS A 195 38.38 25.82 -40.95
C LYS A 195 39.77 25.17 -41.03
N GLY A 196 39.93 24.12 -41.84
CA GLY A 196 41.22 23.59 -42.29
C GLY A 196 42.08 24.60 -43.07
N SER A 197 41.71 25.88 -43.16
CA SER A 197 42.68 26.95 -43.42
C SER A 197 43.62 27.10 -42.21
N LEU A 198 43.12 27.28 -40.99
CA LEU A 198 43.96 27.63 -39.83
C LEU A 198 45.00 26.55 -39.46
N GLU A 199 44.67 25.26 -39.58
CA GLU A 199 45.66 24.18 -39.35
C GLU A 199 46.71 24.11 -40.48
N LYS A 200 46.34 24.49 -41.72
CA LYS A 200 47.28 24.63 -42.85
C LYS A 200 48.09 25.92 -42.80
N ASP A 201 47.49 27.03 -42.40
CA ASP A 201 48.15 28.33 -42.22
C ASP A 201 49.17 28.21 -41.07
N LEU A 202 48.86 27.42 -40.03
CA LEU A 202 49.80 27.03 -38.98
C LEU A 202 50.90 26.09 -39.51
N GLU A 203 50.59 25.02 -40.26
CA GLU A 203 51.63 24.13 -40.82
C GLU A 203 52.52 24.87 -41.84
N ILE A 204 51.98 25.80 -42.62
CA ILE A 204 52.73 26.70 -43.52
C ILE A 204 53.60 27.67 -42.70
N ALA A 205 53.07 28.24 -41.61
CA ALA A 205 53.86 29.10 -40.71
C ALA A 205 54.99 28.31 -40.02
N GLU A 206 54.74 27.09 -39.54
CA GLU A 206 55.76 26.22 -38.94
C GLU A 206 56.82 25.78 -39.95
N MET A 207 56.44 25.43 -41.19
CA MET A 207 57.39 25.17 -42.27
C MET A 207 58.23 26.41 -42.57
N LYS A 208 57.61 27.59 -42.63
CA LYS A 208 58.31 28.85 -42.94
C LYS A 208 59.20 29.33 -41.80
N VAL A 209 58.83 29.05 -40.55
CA VAL A 209 59.69 29.25 -39.36
C VAL A 209 60.87 28.28 -39.38
N LYS A 210 60.68 27.00 -39.77
CA LYS A 210 61.79 26.04 -39.95
C LYS A 210 62.72 26.44 -41.10
N GLU A 211 62.17 26.90 -42.21
CA GLU A 211 62.92 27.42 -43.36
C GLU A 211 63.76 28.65 -42.97
N LEU A 212 63.13 29.63 -42.32
CA LEU A 212 63.82 30.83 -41.81
C LEU A 212 64.84 30.49 -40.72
N SER A 213 64.57 29.53 -39.83
CA SER A 213 65.52 29.08 -38.81
C SER A 213 66.71 28.33 -39.42
N SER A 214 66.50 27.55 -40.49
CA SER A 214 67.57 26.86 -41.20
C SER A 214 68.42 27.84 -42.02
N SER A 215 67.77 28.84 -42.62
CA SER A 215 68.43 29.95 -43.33
C SER A 215 69.22 30.85 -42.37
N LEU A 216 68.68 31.13 -41.17
CA LEU A 216 69.38 31.84 -40.11
C LEU A 216 70.59 31.06 -39.61
N GLN A 217 70.45 29.75 -39.32
CA GLN A 217 71.59 28.92 -38.92
C GLN A 217 72.66 28.86 -40.01
N ALA A 218 72.28 28.68 -41.28
CA ALA A 218 73.23 28.72 -42.39
C ALA A 218 73.91 30.10 -42.54
N SER A 219 73.19 31.19 -42.27
CA SER A 219 73.73 32.54 -42.23
C SER A 219 74.67 32.74 -41.03
N GLU A 220 74.39 32.17 -39.87
CA GLU A 220 75.25 32.22 -38.68
C GLU A 220 76.52 31.38 -38.87
N GLU A 221 76.41 30.21 -39.51
CA GLU A 221 77.56 29.39 -39.90
C GLU A 221 78.44 30.11 -40.94
N GLN A 222 77.84 30.73 -41.96
CA GLN A 222 78.56 31.61 -42.91
C GLN A 222 79.17 32.83 -42.22
N PHE A 223 78.52 33.42 -41.22
CA PHE A 223 79.06 34.57 -40.48
C PHE A 223 80.21 34.15 -39.54
N LYS A 224 80.17 32.93 -39.01
CA LYS A 224 81.27 32.31 -38.25
C LYS A 224 82.45 31.98 -39.15
N GLU A 225 82.21 31.37 -40.31
CA GLU A 225 83.22 31.13 -41.35
C GLU A 225 83.85 32.46 -41.82
N PHE A 226 83.04 33.49 -42.08
CA PHE A 226 83.52 34.83 -42.42
C PHE A 226 84.37 35.46 -41.30
N LYS A 227 84.02 35.22 -40.03
CA LYS A 227 84.77 35.71 -38.85
C LYS A 227 86.09 34.95 -38.64
N GLU A 228 86.13 33.65 -38.95
CA GLU A 228 87.33 32.82 -38.92
C GLU A 228 88.26 33.20 -40.09
N ASN A 229 87.74 33.31 -41.31
CA ASN A 229 88.45 33.85 -42.49
C ASN A 229 88.94 35.29 -42.27
N SER A 230 88.19 36.13 -41.54
CA SER A 230 88.60 37.49 -41.16
C SER A 230 89.77 37.49 -40.15
N ALA A 231 89.84 36.50 -39.26
CA ALA A 231 90.97 36.31 -38.36
C ALA A 231 92.22 35.81 -39.12
N GLU A 232 92.05 34.90 -40.09
CA GLU A 232 93.15 34.48 -40.98
C GLU A 232 93.66 35.63 -41.85
N LEU A 233 92.76 36.44 -42.43
CA LEU A 233 93.12 37.68 -43.14
C LEU A 233 93.84 38.69 -42.24
N SER A 234 93.46 38.81 -40.97
CA SER A 234 94.17 39.66 -39.99
C SER A 234 95.59 39.14 -39.72
N SER A 235 95.76 37.82 -39.57
CA SER A 235 97.09 37.19 -39.43
C SER A 235 97.94 37.36 -40.69
N SER A 236 97.33 37.20 -41.88
CA SER A 236 97.98 37.38 -43.18
C SER A 236 98.42 38.84 -43.40
N ASN A 237 97.56 39.81 -43.09
CA ASN A 237 97.91 41.23 -43.10
C ASN A 237 99.05 41.55 -42.11
N SER A 238 99.03 40.99 -40.90
CA SER A 238 100.14 41.15 -39.96
C SER A 238 101.46 40.56 -40.49
N GLN A 239 101.42 39.55 -41.36
CA GLN A 239 102.61 39.05 -42.03
C GLN A 239 103.03 39.96 -43.20
N LEU A 240 102.08 40.40 -44.02
CA LEU A 240 102.34 41.36 -45.10
C LEU A 240 102.90 42.69 -44.59
N GLU A 241 102.47 43.21 -43.44
CA GLU A 241 103.05 44.42 -42.82
C GLU A 241 104.52 44.22 -42.42
N LYS A 242 104.90 43.02 -41.94
CA LYS A 242 106.31 42.69 -41.64
C LYS A 242 107.13 42.59 -42.92
N ASP A 243 106.59 41.96 -43.96
CA ASP A 243 107.31 41.79 -45.23
C ASP A 243 107.39 43.11 -46.02
N ILE A 244 106.37 43.97 -45.97
CA ILE A 244 106.44 45.36 -46.42
C ILE A 244 107.51 46.12 -45.64
N SER A 245 107.52 46.06 -44.31
CA SER A 245 108.56 46.72 -43.49
C SER A 245 109.98 46.25 -43.84
N ARG A 246 110.13 44.96 -44.20
CA ARG A 246 111.39 44.35 -44.64
C ARG A 246 111.79 44.81 -46.04
N ILE A 247 110.85 44.91 -46.97
CA ILE A 247 111.05 45.49 -48.31
C ILE A 247 111.42 46.96 -48.21
N ASP A 248 110.78 47.72 -47.33
CA ASP A 248 111.05 49.13 -47.06
C ASP A 248 112.47 49.34 -46.50
N GLN A 249 112.94 48.41 -45.66
CA GLN A 249 114.31 48.39 -45.16
C GLN A 249 115.33 47.95 -46.25
N GLN A 250 114.96 47.01 -47.13
CA GLN A 250 115.77 46.66 -48.30
C GLN A 250 115.88 47.84 -49.27
N TYR A 251 114.79 48.56 -49.55
CA TYR A 251 114.80 49.76 -50.36
C TYR A 251 115.71 50.84 -49.77
N LYS A 252 115.62 51.13 -48.47
CA LYS A 252 116.52 52.09 -47.79
C LYS A 252 118.01 51.69 -47.93
N ASN A 253 118.32 50.39 -47.84
CA ASN A 253 119.67 49.88 -48.08
C ASN A 253 120.07 50.04 -49.56
N GLU A 254 119.17 49.79 -50.52
CA GLU A 254 119.41 50.05 -51.93
C GLU A 254 119.61 51.54 -52.24
N THR A 255 118.85 52.46 -51.64
CA THR A 255 119.04 53.90 -51.85
C THR A 255 120.43 54.33 -51.35
N ALA A 256 120.85 53.86 -50.16
CA ALA A 256 122.19 54.13 -49.65
C ALA A 256 123.30 53.52 -50.53
N ILE A 257 123.07 52.36 -51.16
CA ILE A 257 123.98 51.77 -52.16
C ILE A 257 123.99 52.61 -53.44
N ARG A 258 122.84 53.10 -53.91
CA ARG A 258 122.73 53.98 -55.09
C ARG A 258 123.41 55.32 -54.85
N GLU A 259 123.23 55.96 -53.70
CA GLU A 259 123.94 57.20 -53.31
C GLU A 259 125.47 56.99 -53.25
N LYS A 260 125.91 55.81 -52.78
CA LYS A 260 127.33 55.43 -52.77
C LYS A 260 127.88 55.16 -54.17
N LEU A 261 127.08 54.60 -55.08
CA LEU A 261 127.45 54.42 -56.49
C LEU A 261 127.38 55.74 -57.28
N GLN A 262 126.45 56.62 -56.95
CA GLN A 262 126.28 57.97 -57.52
C GLN A 262 127.51 58.83 -57.20
N SER A 263 127.92 58.88 -55.93
CA SER A 263 129.14 59.59 -55.51
C SER A 263 130.42 58.95 -56.08
N GLN A 264 130.47 57.63 -56.28
CA GLN A 264 131.56 56.99 -57.03
C GLN A 264 131.55 57.36 -58.52
N LEU A 265 130.38 57.49 -59.15
CA LEU A 265 130.24 57.96 -60.53
C LEU A 265 130.65 59.43 -60.68
N GLU A 266 130.30 60.31 -59.75
CA GLU A 266 130.72 61.72 -59.75
C GLU A 266 132.26 61.86 -59.60
N VAL A 267 132.89 61.03 -58.77
CA VAL A 267 134.36 60.95 -58.67
C VAL A 267 134.98 60.42 -59.98
N LEU A 268 134.40 59.39 -60.60
CA LEU A 268 134.87 58.87 -61.88
C LEU A 268 134.69 59.87 -63.03
N GLN A 269 133.56 60.58 -63.09
CA GLN A 269 133.32 61.64 -64.08
C GLN A 269 134.31 62.80 -63.89
N SER A 270 134.56 63.23 -62.66
CA SER A 270 135.60 64.21 -62.35
C SER A 270 136.99 63.76 -62.83
N THR A 271 137.32 62.47 -62.62
CA THR A 271 138.57 61.87 -63.07
C THR A 271 138.66 61.78 -64.61
N ILE A 272 137.55 61.50 -65.30
CA ILE A 272 137.47 61.48 -66.77
C ILE A 272 137.69 62.89 -67.34
N ILE A 273 137.00 63.91 -66.80
CA ILE A 273 137.16 65.31 -67.22
C ILE A 273 138.62 65.78 -67.03
N GLU A 274 139.27 65.36 -65.95
CA GLU A 274 140.68 65.66 -65.71
C GLU A 274 141.62 64.93 -66.71
N LYS A 275 141.30 63.67 -67.07
CA LYS A 275 142.02 62.92 -68.10
C LYS A 275 141.84 63.47 -69.51
N GLU A 276 140.64 63.90 -69.88
CA GLU A 276 140.35 64.54 -71.17
C GLU A 276 141.10 65.88 -71.30
N LYS A 277 141.21 66.64 -70.20
CA LYS A 277 141.97 67.89 -70.11
C LYS A 277 143.48 67.70 -70.33
N ASP A 278 144.03 66.54 -69.99
CA ASP A 278 145.41 66.16 -70.33
C ASP A 278 145.52 65.59 -71.76
N LEU A 279 144.53 64.82 -72.23
CA LEU A 279 144.50 64.28 -73.59
C LEU A 279 144.48 65.42 -74.64
N CYS A 280 143.74 66.49 -74.38
CA CYS A 280 143.70 67.70 -75.22
C CYS A 280 145.04 68.45 -75.29
N LYS A 281 145.96 68.27 -74.33
CA LYS A 281 147.34 68.80 -74.44
C LYS A 281 148.19 67.93 -75.37
N SER A 282 148.02 66.60 -75.28
CA SER A 282 148.79 65.64 -76.10
C SER A 282 148.44 65.66 -77.59
N HIS A 283 147.28 66.20 -77.98
CA HIS A 283 146.80 66.14 -79.37
C HIS A 283 147.35 67.25 -80.30
N VAL A 284 148.11 68.21 -79.76
CA VAL A 284 148.73 69.30 -80.55
C VAL A 284 150.04 68.86 -81.21
N GLU A 285 150.80 67.95 -80.61
CA GLU A 285 152.15 67.57 -81.08
C GLU A 285 152.15 66.44 -82.12
N ASN A 286 151.05 65.69 -82.28
CA ASN A 286 151.04 64.44 -83.04
C ASN A 286 150.66 64.56 -84.54
N ASN A 287 150.43 65.79 -85.03
CA ASN A 287 150.02 66.07 -86.42
C ASN A 287 151.20 66.30 -87.41
N HIS A 288 152.40 65.79 -87.09
CA HIS A 288 153.60 65.97 -87.94
C HIS A 288 154.28 64.65 -88.37
N LEU A 289 153.63 63.49 -88.16
CA LEU A 289 154.23 62.16 -88.43
C LEU A 289 153.43 61.26 -89.40
N MET A 290 152.15 61.54 -89.65
CA MET A 290 151.27 60.67 -90.47
C MET A 290 151.45 60.80 -92.00
N GLU A 291 152.51 61.46 -92.48
CA GLU A 291 152.80 61.65 -93.91
C GLU A 291 153.94 60.73 -94.43
N LYS A 292 154.42 59.77 -93.61
CA LYS A 292 155.54 58.85 -93.96
C LYS A 292 155.19 57.36 -94.03
N LEU A 293 153.91 57.00 -94.06
CA LEU A 293 153.44 55.60 -94.22
C LEU A 293 152.57 55.45 -95.48
N ARG A 294 153.13 55.85 -96.63
CA ARG A 294 152.48 55.73 -97.96
C ARG A 294 153.09 54.66 -98.87
N ASP A 295 154.37 54.30 -98.68
CA ASP A 295 155.19 53.66 -99.71
C ASP A 295 155.61 52.20 -99.37
N ALA A 296 154.69 51.34 -98.91
CA ALA A 296 155.06 50.01 -98.39
C ALA A 296 154.06 48.84 -98.59
N LEU A 297 153.04 48.96 -99.46
CA LEU A 297 152.13 47.84 -99.79
C LEU A 297 151.76 47.80 -101.28
N GLU A 298 152.70 47.32 -102.09
CA GLU A 298 152.48 46.85 -103.46
C GLU A 298 153.28 45.55 -103.67
N LEU A 299 152.88 44.70 -104.63
CA LEU A 299 153.40 43.35 -104.90
C LEU A 299 153.17 42.28 -103.80
N HIS A 300 152.06 41.55 -103.91
CA HIS A 300 152.12 40.27 -104.64
C HIS A 300 150.71 39.70 -104.96
N GLU A 301 150.39 39.59 -106.25
CA GLU A 301 149.34 38.71 -106.78
C GLU A 301 149.96 37.69 -107.75
N GLY A 302 149.28 36.54 -107.92
CA GLY A 302 149.72 35.42 -108.77
C GLY A 302 149.83 34.12 -107.96
N GLU A 303 149.24 32.99 -108.34
CA GLU A 303 148.51 32.65 -109.58
C GLU A 303 147.18 31.92 -109.30
N ARG A 304 146.16 32.14 -110.15
CA ARG A 304 144.92 31.34 -110.16
C ARG A 304 145.08 30.13 -111.09
N LYS A 305 144.86 28.88 -110.61
CA LYS A 305 144.58 27.70 -111.50
C LYS A 305 144.14 26.39 -110.80
N LYS A 306 143.14 26.41 -109.89
CA LYS A 306 142.48 25.15 -109.43
C LYS A 306 141.08 25.35 -108.81
N SER A 307 140.12 25.95 -109.54
CA SER A 307 138.84 26.40 -108.96
C SER A 307 137.56 25.73 -109.49
N ASP A 308 137.64 24.85 -110.50
CA ASP A 308 136.46 24.35 -111.24
C ASP A 308 136.05 22.91 -110.86
N GLN A 309 136.55 22.39 -109.74
CA GLN A 309 136.31 21.00 -109.30
C GLN A 309 135.35 20.91 -108.09
N ASP A 310 135.37 21.89 -107.19
CA ASP A 310 134.57 21.86 -105.95
C ASP A 310 133.08 22.23 -106.19
N LEU A 311 132.78 22.92 -107.29
CA LEU A 311 131.41 23.35 -107.65
C LEU A 311 130.46 22.16 -107.94
N ILE A 312 131.01 20.97 -108.21
CA ILE A 312 130.23 19.76 -108.49
C ILE A 312 129.78 19.07 -107.18
N GLN A 313 130.61 19.10 -106.13
CA GLN A 313 130.28 18.44 -104.86
C GLN A 313 129.10 19.13 -104.15
N LEU A 314 129.16 20.46 -104.01
CA LEU A 314 128.11 21.27 -103.37
C LEU A 314 126.73 21.10 -104.02
N LYS A 315 126.67 20.68 -105.29
CA LYS A 315 125.41 20.44 -105.99
C LYS A 315 124.77 19.08 -105.63
N ASN A 316 125.58 18.08 -105.30
CA ASN A 316 125.11 16.77 -104.82
C ASN A 316 124.63 16.86 -103.36
N ASP A 317 125.38 17.59 -102.52
CA ASP A 317 125.05 17.77 -101.11
C ASP A 317 123.69 18.49 -100.95
N ASN A 318 123.41 19.50 -101.79
CA ASN A 318 122.13 20.22 -101.77
C ASN A 318 120.92 19.35 -102.17
N ASN A 319 121.08 18.44 -103.15
CA ASN A 319 120.03 17.47 -103.49
C ASN A 319 119.73 16.54 -102.30
N THR A 320 120.77 16.08 -101.61
CA THR A 320 120.65 15.19 -100.43
C THR A 320 119.88 15.89 -99.30
N ILE A 321 120.20 17.17 -99.03
CA ILE A 321 119.49 18.01 -98.06
C ILE A 321 118.03 18.22 -98.47
N GLN A 322 117.74 18.40 -99.76
CA GLN A 322 116.37 18.57 -100.25
C GLN A 322 115.54 17.28 -100.13
N GLU A 323 116.12 16.10 -100.39
CA GLU A 323 115.46 14.82 -100.16
C GLU A 323 115.19 14.56 -98.67
N GLU A 324 116.14 14.91 -97.79
CA GLU A 324 115.96 14.83 -96.33
C GLU A 324 114.88 15.79 -95.82
N ALA A 325 114.82 17.02 -96.35
CA ALA A 325 113.73 17.96 -96.04
C ALA A 325 112.36 17.41 -96.48
N HIS A 326 112.27 16.78 -97.66
CA HIS A 326 111.05 16.11 -98.13
C HIS A 326 110.74 14.80 -97.38
N ARG A 327 111.71 14.17 -96.70
CA ARG A 327 111.50 13.06 -95.76
C ARG A 327 110.90 13.58 -94.45
N LEU A 328 111.60 14.52 -93.81
CA LEU A 328 111.17 15.13 -92.54
C LEU A 328 109.80 15.81 -92.63
N HIS A 329 109.48 16.46 -93.76
CA HIS A 329 108.16 17.06 -93.95
C HIS A 329 107.03 16.01 -94.05
N ARG A 330 107.29 14.82 -94.64
CA ARG A 330 106.33 13.71 -94.64
C ARG A 330 106.17 13.11 -93.24
N GLU A 331 107.27 12.84 -92.55
CA GLU A 331 107.27 12.34 -91.18
C GLU A 331 106.53 13.29 -90.22
N HIS A 332 106.70 14.60 -90.39
CA HIS A 332 105.98 15.63 -89.63
C HIS A 332 104.48 15.67 -89.95
N ASN A 333 104.09 15.61 -91.23
CA ASN A 333 102.68 15.61 -91.62
C ASN A 333 101.95 14.32 -91.20
N GLU A 334 102.65 13.17 -91.18
CA GLU A 334 102.13 11.93 -90.58
C GLU A 334 101.97 12.04 -89.06
N ALA A 335 102.92 12.67 -88.36
CA ALA A 335 102.83 12.90 -86.93
C ALA A 335 101.67 13.84 -86.57
N ILE A 336 101.48 14.93 -87.32
CA ILE A 336 100.30 15.82 -87.21
C ILE A 336 99.01 15.04 -87.42
N SER A 337 98.94 14.21 -88.46
CA SER A 337 97.74 13.41 -88.77
C SER A 337 97.39 12.42 -87.64
N LYS A 338 98.41 11.79 -87.02
CA LYS A 338 98.24 10.90 -85.86
C LYS A 338 97.72 11.69 -84.65
N LEU A 339 98.34 12.83 -84.32
CA LEU A 339 97.95 13.68 -83.19
C LEU A 339 96.55 14.29 -83.38
N GLN A 340 96.14 14.63 -84.61
CA GLN A 340 94.78 15.10 -84.89
C GLN A 340 93.74 14.00 -84.67
N ASN A 341 94.01 12.77 -85.12
CA ASN A 341 93.11 11.63 -84.87
C ASN A 341 92.99 11.30 -83.37
N GLU A 342 94.11 11.35 -82.63
CA GLU A 342 94.13 11.16 -81.18
C GLU A 342 93.38 12.28 -80.44
N THR A 343 93.55 13.54 -80.87
CA THR A 343 92.80 14.70 -80.34
C THR A 343 91.29 14.55 -80.59
N ASN A 344 90.89 14.08 -81.78
CA ASN A 344 89.49 13.84 -82.11
C ASN A 344 88.89 12.73 -81.22
N SER A 345 89.59 11.59 -81.07
CA SER A 345 89.17 10.50 -80.17
C SER A 345 88.97 10.99 -78.74
N LEU A 346 89.96 11.70 -78.18
CA LEU A 346 89.88 12.26 -76.83
C LEU A 346 88.75 13.30 -76.67
N GLN A 347 88.34 13.97 -77.76
CA GLN A 347 87.21 14.89 -77.75
C GLN A 347 85.86 14.16 -77.82
N GLU A 348 85.78 13.03 -78.51
CA GLU A 348 84.63 12.12 -78.49
C GLU A 348 84.47 11.45 -77.11
N ASP A 349 85.56 10.91 -76.53
CA ASP A 349 85.60 10.37 -75.17
C ASP A 349 85.14 11.40 -74.14
N LYS A 350 85.63 12.64 -74.25
CA LYS A 350 85.22 13.76 -73.38
C LYS A 350 83.73 14.10 -73.54
N ALA A 351 83.19 14.03 -74.76
CA ALA A 351 81.76 14.26 -75.01
C ALA A 351 80.90 13.14 -74.39
N GLN A 352 81.30 11.87 -74.56
CA GLN A 352 80.63 10.74 -73.93
C GLN A 352 80.67 10.84 -72.39
N ALA A 353 81.84 11.07 -71.79
CA ALA A 353 81.98 11.24 -70.34
C ALA A 353 81.14 12.42 -69.81
N THR A 354 81.01 13.51 -70.57
CA THR A 354 80.15 14.65 -70.21
C THR A 354 78.67 14.26 -70.21
N ASN A 355 78.22 13.45 -71.17
CA ASN A 355 76.85 12.93 -71.23
C ASN A 355 76.56 11.91 -70.10
N GLU A 356 77.52 11.04 -69.78
CA GLU A 356 77.42 10.10 -68.65
C GLU A 356 77.36 10.85 -67.30
N ILE A 357 78.17 11.88 -67.11
CA ILE A 357 78.09 12.77 -65.93
C ILE A 357 76.72 13.48 -65.87
N ALA A 358 76.19 13.95 -67.01
CA ALA A 358 74.87 14.59 -67.05
C ALA A 358 73.72 13.63 -66.68
N THR A 359 73.74 12.40 -67.21
CA THR A 359 72.72 11.38 -66.89
C THR A 359 72.82 10.89 -65.45
N LEU A 360 74.02 10.62 -64.93
CA LEU A 360 74.25 10.28 -63.52
C LEU A 360 73.80 11.42 -62.58
N LYS A 361 74.03 12.68 -62.95
CA LYS A 361 73.56 13.85 -62.18
C LYS A 361 72.04 13.98 -62.19
N ALA A 362 71.38 13.68 -63.31
CA ALA A 362 69.92 13.62 -63.39
C ALA A 362 69.33 12.48 -62.53
N GLN A 363 69.92 11.28 -62.59
CA GLN A 363 69.54 10.14 -61.75
C GLN A 363 69.74 10.44 -60.25
N LEU A 364 70.87 11.05 -59.87
CA LEU A 364 71.15 11.45 -58.49
C LEU A 364 70.15 12.48 -57.96
N ASN A 365 69.73 13.44 -58.78
CA ASN A 365 68.69 14.40 -58.41
C ASN A 365 67.33 13.70 -58.22
N SER A 366 66.91 12.86 -59.18
CA SER A 366 65.67 12.08 -59.06
C SER A 366 65.66 11.16 -57.81
N ALA A 367 66.80 10.56 -57.46
CA ALA A 367 66.95 9.77 -56.25
C ALA A 367 66.86 10.62 -54.96
N LYS A 368 67.40 11.86 -54.96
CA LYS A 368 67.24 12.80 -53.85
C LYS A 368 65.78 13.22 -53.68
N ASP A 369 65.09 13.56 -54.77
CA ASP A 369 63.68 13.97 -54.74
C ASP A 369 62.80 12.83 -54.21
N ALA A 370 63.07 11.59 -54.62
CA ALA A 370 62.43 10.38 -54.07
C ALA A 370 62.72 10.18 -52.57
N MET A 371 63.95 10.42 -52.11
CA MET A 371 64.29 10.36 -50.67
C MET A 371 63.58 11.46 -49.86
N VAL A 372 63.47 12.67 -50.40
CA VAL A 372 62.72 13.77 -49.75
C VAL A 372 61.23 13.44 -49.65
N SER A 373 60.64 12.90 -50.72
CA SER A 373 59.26 12.40 -50.71
C SER A 373 59.05 11.30 -49.67
N LEU A 374 59.89 10.26 -49.66
CA LEU A 374 59.82 9.16 -48.68
C LEU A 374 60.00 9.63 -47.23
N ARG A 375 60.84 10.65 -47.00
CA ARG A 375 61.03 11.26 -45.67
C ARG A 375 59.79 12.02 -45.21
N SER A 376 59.19 12.83 -46.10
CA SER A 376 57.91 13.49 -45.81
C SER A 376 56.80 12.48 -45.49
N ASP A 377 56.74 11.38 -46.25
CA ASP A 377 55.81 10.28 -46.03
C ASP A 377 56.01 9.59 -44.68
N LEU A 378 57.27 9.40 -44.27
CA LEU A 378 57.64 8.83 -42.97
C LEU A 378 57.29 9.77 -41.81
N ASP A 379 57.54 11.07 -41.96
CA ASP A 379 57.19 12.09 -40.96
C ASP A 379 55.66 12.21 -40.81
N LEU A 380 54.90 12.15 -41.91
CA LEU A 380 53.43 12.08 -41.90
C LEU A 380 52.91 10.80 -41.20
N LYS A 381 53.46 9.63 -41.55
CA LYS A 381 53.10 8.35 -40.89
C LYS A 381 53.45 8.34 -39.40
N SER A 382 54.56 8.96 -39.02
CA SER A 382 54.97 9.11 -37.61
C SER A 382 54.03 10.04 -36.83
N ARG A 383 53.62 11.18 -37.42
CA ARG A 383 52.61 12.09 -36.84
C ARG A 383 51.24 11.40 -36.72
N ALA A 384 50.83 10.62 -37.72
CA ALA A 384 49.59 9.84 -37.67
C ALA A 384 49.62 8.77 -36.58
N LEU A 385 50.73 8.03 -36.44
CA LEU A 385 50.92 7.04 -35.38
C LEU A 385 50.87 7.69 -33.98
N ALA A 386 51.49 8.86 -33.80
CA ALA A 386 51.41 9.60 -32.54
C ALA A 386 49.97 10.03 -32.21
N LYS A 387 49.21 10.59 -33.17
CA LYS A 387 47.78 10.92 -32.99
C LYS A 387 46.95 9.65 -32.65
N ALA A 388 47.24 8.50 -33.27
CA ALA A 388 46.56 7.23 -33.01
C ALA A 388 46.87 6.64 -31.61
N LEU A 389 48.11 6.75 -31.14
CA LEU A 389 48.52 6.29 -29.80
C LEU A 389 47.86 7.12 -28.69
N GLU A 390 47.80 8.45 -28.85
CA GLU A 390 47.11 9.31 -27.87
C GLU A 390 45.60 9.09 -27.88
N ALA A 391 44.99 8.87 -29.05
CA ALA A 391 43.57 8.47 -29.14
C ALA A 391 43.29 7.12 -28.46
N ASN A 392 44.18 6.14 -28.59
CA ASN A 392 44.09 4.86 -27.87
C ASN A 392 44.23 5.03 -26.35
N LYS A 393 45.15 5.89 -25.88
CA LYS A 393 45.28 6.24 -24.46
C LYS A 393 44.00 6.88 -23.91
N ILE A 394 43.41 7.85 -24.62
CA ILE A 394 42.13 8.46 -24.26
C ILE A 394 41.00 7.40 -24.23
N ALA A 395 40.98 6.47 -25.18
CA ALA A 395 40.01 5.36 -25.18
C ALA A 395 40.17 4.44 -23.96
N GLN A 396 41.40 4.09 -23.57
CA GLN A 396 41.69 3.28 -22.38
C GLN A 396 41.32 4.00 -21.08
N GLU A 397 41.63 5.29 -20.96
CA GLU A 397 41.18 6.10 -19.81
C GLU A 397 39.66 6.16 -19.71
N ASN A 398 38.95 6.31 -20.83
CA ASN A 398 37.50 6.32 -20.86
C ASN A 398 36.90 4.94 -20.55
N GLN A 399 37.53 3.86 -21.01
CA GLN A 399 37.16 2.49 -20.63
C GLN A 399 37.33 2.26 -19.11
N ALA A 400 38.41 2.76 -18.50
CA ALA A 400 38.60 2.69 -17.05
C ALA A 400 37.54 3.50 -16.28
N LYS A 401 37.24 4.73 -16.72
CA LYS A 401 36.18 5.59 -16.15
C LYS A 401 34.80 4.91 -16.26
N LEU A 402 34.50 4.27 -17.39
CA LEU A 402 33.28 3.48 -17.59
C LEU A 402 33.23 2.26 -16.66
N GLN A 403 34.30 1.46 -16.55
CA GLN A 403 34.36 0.31 -15.63
C GLN A 403 34.16 0.74 -14.18
N MET A 404 34.75 1.85 -13.75
CA MET A 404 34.56 2.38 -12.40
C MET A 404 33.10 2.82 -12.16
N THR A 405 32.48 3.49 -13.14
CA THR A 405 31.08 3.92 -13.08
C THR A 405 30.10 2.74 -13.09
N ILE A 406 30.40 1.70 -13.88
CA ILE A 406 29.65 0.43 -13.87
C ILE A 406 29.77 -0.23 -12.48
N GLY A 407 30.97 -0.23 -11.89
CA GLY A 407 31.22 -0.77 -10.56
C GLY A 407 30.45 -0.05 -9.45
N THR A 408 30.41 1.28 -9.44
CA THR A 408 29.61 2.04 -8.46
C THR A 408 28.12 1.82 -8.65
N LYS A 409 27.61 1.80 -9.89
CA LYS A 409 26.19 1.50 -10.15
C LYS A 409 25.80 0.07 -9.75
N HIS A 410 26.69 -0.91 -9.91
CA HIS A 410 26.46 -2.27 -9.36
C HIS A 410 26.55 -2.33 -7.82
N ALA A 411 27.14 -1.34 -7.13
CA ALA A 411 27.06 -1.24 -5.68
C ALA A 411 25.74 -0.57 -5.23
N GLU A 412 25.33 0.52 -5.89
CA GLU A 412 24.04 1.19 -5.67
C GLU A 412 22.84 0.24 -5.88
N ILE A 413 22.86 -0.56 -6.96
CA ILE A 413 21.81 -1.55 -7.22
C ILE A 413 21.70 -2.57 -6.08
N ARG A 414 22.81 -3.10 -5.57
CA ARG A 414 22.80 -4.10 -4.47
C ARG A 414 22.33 -3.50 -3.14
N ASP A 415 22.64 -2.24 -2.87
CA ASP A 415 22.11 -1.51 -1.69
C ASP A 415 20.58 -1.33 -1.79
N VAL A 416 20.08 -0.94 -2.97
CA VAL A 416 18.64 -0.82 -3.24
C VAL A 416 17.93 -2.18 -3.18
N GLU A 417 18.52 -3.25 -3.74
CA GLU A 417 18.00 -4.62 -3.65
C GLU A 417 17.93 -5.10 -2.19
N SER A 418 18.95 -4.82 -1.37
CA SER A 418 18.97 -5.14 0.06
C SER A 418 17.85 -4.41 0.80
N LYS A 419 17.72 -3.09 0.60
CA LYS A 419 16.66 -2.27 1.22
C LYS A 419 15.26 -2.69 0.77
N LEU A 420 15.10 -3.10 -0.48
CA LEU A 420 13.84 -3.65 -1.00
C LEU A 420 13.50 -5.01 -0.37
N ALA A 421 14.49 -5.88 -0.15
CA ALA A 421 14.31 -7.16 0.54
C ALA A 421 13.94 -6.98 2.03
N GLU A 422 14.54 -5.99 2.69
CA GLU A 422 14.23 -5.63 4.08
C GLU A 422 12.84 -4.99 4.22
N SER A 423 12.48 -4.05 3.33
CA SER A 423 11.14 -3.47 3.26
C SER A 423 10.05 -4.52 3.01
N LYS A 424 10.29 -5.51 2.13
CA LYS A 424 9.37 -6.64 1.93
C LYS A 424 9.17 -7.45 3.21
N ARG A 425 10.24 -7.76 3.95
CA ARG A 425 10.14 -8.47 5.23
C ARG A 425 9.33 -7.70 6.28
N SER A 426 9.45 -6.36 6.32
CA SER A 426 8.58 -5.53 7.18
C SER A 426 7.12 -5.71 6.78
N LEU A 427 6.79 -5.52 5.49
CA LEU A 427 5.42 -5.63 4.99
C LEU A 427 4.81 -7.04 5.19
N ASP A 428 5.62 -8.09 5.09
CA ASP A 428 5.19 -9.46 5.39
C ASP A 428 4.92 -9.68 6.89
N LEU A 429 5.69 -9.05 7.79
CA LEU A 429 5.46 -9.03 9.24
C LEU A 429 4.21 -8.21 9.60
N ASP A 430 4.09 -6.99 9.07
CA ASP A 430 2.95 -6.08 9.28
C ASP A 430 1.65 -6.72 8.79
N ARG A 431 1.71 -7.44 7.66
CA ARG A 431 0.63 -8.28 7.16
C ARG A 431 0.31 -9.44 8.09
N SER A 432 1.31 -10.19 8.56
CA SER A 432 1.07 -11.30 9.49
C SER A 432 0.46 -10.82 10.81
N ALA A 433 0.85 -9.64 11.30
CA ALA A 433 0.24 -9.01 12.47
C ALA A 433 -1.21 -8.61 12.19
N SER A 434 -1.50 -8.07 11.01
CA SER A 434 -2.86 -7.72 10.56
C SER A 434 -3.77 -8.93 10.39
N ASP A 435 -3.26 -10.03 9.80
CA ASP A 435 -4.00 -11.28 9.63
C ASP A 435 -4.27 -11.96 10.98
N ASN A 436 -3.32 -11.91 11.93
CA ASN A 436 -3.55 -12.34 13.32
C ASN A 436 -4.62 -11.48 14.01
N ARG A 437 -4.56 -10.15 13.88
CA ARG A 437 -5.54 -9.20 14.44
C ARG A 437 -6.95 -9.42 13.87
N LEU A 438 -7.05 -9.76 12.58
CA LEU A 438 -8.30 -10.19 11.97
C LEU A 438 -8.80 -11.52 12.53
N SER A 439 -7.92 -12.47 12.84
CA SER A 439 -8.32 -13.71 13.52
C SER A 439 -8.83 -13.48 14.94
N GLU A 440 -8.19 -12.60 15.71
CA GLU A 440 -8.65 -12.16 17.04
C GLU A 440 -10.06 -11.53 16.97
N LEU A 441 -10.25 -10.57 16.06
CA LEU A 441 -11.53 -9.87 15.88
C LEU A 441 -12.65 -10.78 15.38
N ASN A 442 -12.36 -11.77 14.54
CA ASN A 442 -13.34 -12.78 14.14
C ASN A 442 -13.73 -13.72 15.30
N PHE A 443 -12.77 -14.10 16.15
CA PHE A 443 -13.03 -14.92 17.33
C PHE A 443 -13.89 -14.19 18.37
N ASP A 444 -13.57 -12.93 18.68
CA ASP A 444 -14.39 -12.13 19.58
C ASP A 444 -15.76 -11.77 18.98
N LYS A 445 -15.85 -11.57 17.66
CA LYS A 445 -17.15 -11.48 16.95
C LYS A 445 -17.98 -12.76 17.15
N SER A 446 -17.40 -13.95 16.99
CA SER A 446 -18.14 -15.20 17.22
C SER A 446 -18.59 -15.39 18.67
N LYS A 447 -17.79 -14.96 19.67
CA LYS A 447 -18.24 -14.93 21.07
C LYS A 447 -19.37 -13.92 21.33
N LEU A 448 -19.41 -12.82 20.59
CA LEU A 448 -20.51 -11.85 20.67
C LEU A 448 -21.77 -12.42 20.00
N GLU A 449 -21.65 -13.10 18.87
CA GLU A 449 -22.77 -13.80 18.21
C GLU A 449 -23.32 -14.95 19.09
N GLU A 450 -22.45 -15.71 19.76
CA GLU A 450 -22.84 -16.72 20.77
C GLU A 450 -23.61 -16.10 21.95
N LYS A 451 -23.11 -14.99 22.51
CA LYS A 451 -23.79 -14.25 23.59
C LYS A 451 -25.11 -13.62 23.15
N ILE A 452 -25.21 -13.17 21.90
CA ILE A 452 -26.47 -12.65 21.34
C ILE A 452 -27.49 -13.79 21.28
N ALA A 453 -27.13 -14.96 20.76
CA ALA A 453 -28.03 -16.12 20.71
C ALA A 453 -28.49 -16.60 22.11
N ASP A 454 -27.60 -16.62 23.11
CA ASP A 454 -27.93 -16.93 24.50
C ASP A 454 -28.90 -15.89 25.12
N LEU A 455 -28.71 -14.60 24.83
CA LEU A 455 -29.61 -13.54 25.28
C LEU A 455 -30.97 -13.56 24.54
N GLU A 456 -30.99 -13.80 23.23
CA GLU A 456 -32.22 -13.97 22.44
C GLU A 456 -33.02 -15.18 22.94
N SER A 457 -32.35 -16.29 23.26
CA SER A 457 -32.99 -17.47 23.86
C SER A 457 -33.61 -17.18 25.23
N LYS A 458 -32.90 -16.43 26.10
CA LYS A 458 -33.40 -16.01 27.42
C LYS A 458 -34.55 -15.01 27.33
N ILE A 459 -34.50 -14.08 26.39
CA ILE A 459 -35.61 -13.17 26.09
C ILE A 459 -36.84 -14.00 25.70
N HIS A 460 -36.69 -14.96 24.77
CA HIS A 460 -37.81 -15.78 24.32
C HIS A 460 -38.37 -16.70 25.43
N GLN A 461 -37.51 -17.22 26.30
CA GLN A 461 -37.97 -17.93 27.51
C GLN A 461 -38.81 -17.01 28.41
N HIS A 462 -38.34 -15.79 28.70
CA HIS A 462 -39.07 -14.82 29.50
C HIS A 462 -40.35 -14.30 28.82
N GLU A 463 -40.43 -14.25 27.49
CA GLU A 463 -41.66 -13.98 26.75
C GLU A 463 -42.70 -15.10 26.99
N VAL A 464 -42.29 -16.36 26.88
CA VAL A 464 -43.14 -17.52 27.16
C VAL A 464 -43.58 -17.54 28.62
N GLU A 465 -42.66 -17.34 29.56
CA GLU A 465 -42.98 -17.23 31.00
C GLU A 465 -43.99 -16.10 31.25
N THR A 466 -43.80 -14.92 30.65
CA THR A 466 -44.73 -13.78 30.75
C THR A 466 -46.12 -14.09 30.19
N VAL A 467 -46.22 -14.88 29.12
CA VAL A 467 -47.51 -15.36 28.61
C VAL A 467 -48.16 -16.35 29.60
N THR A 468 -47.41 -17.33 30.11
CA THR A 468 -47.97 -18.30 31.08
C THR A 468 -48.39 -17.65 32.39
N LEU A 469 -47.69 -16.60 32.83
CA LEU A 469 -48.06 -15.81 34.01
C LEU A 469 -49.32 -14.99 33.79
N LYS A 470 -49.53 -14.40 32.60
CA LYS A 470 -50.79 -13.73 32.24
C LYS A 470 -51.97 -14.70 32.14
N ASP A 471 -51.75 -15.90 31.60
CA ASP A 471 -52.76 -16.97 31.61
C ASP A 471 -53.11 -17.43 33.04
N ALA A 472 -52.11 -17.50 33.93
CA ALA A 472 -52.33 -17.81 35.35
C ALA A 472 -53.07 -16.68 36.08
N GLU A 473 -52.72 -15.43 35.84
CA GLU A 473 -53.39 -14.24 36.38
C GLU A 473 -54.86 -14.18 35.92
N ALA A 474 -55.12 -14.42 34.63
CA ALA A 474 -56.48 -14.48 34.09
C ALA A 474 -57.31 -15.62 34.71
N ARG A 475 -56.71 -16.80 34.96
CA ARG A 475 -57.37 -17.91 35.68
C ARG A 475 -57.68 -17.55 37.13
N LEU A 476 -56.71 -17.00 37.86
CA LEU A 476 -56.90 -16.55 39.25
C LEU A 476 -57.94 -15.44 39.36
N GLN A 477 -58.03 -14.55 38.38
CA GLN A 477 -59.04 -13.50 38.35
C GLN A 477 -60.45 -14.06 38.01
N ALA A 478 -60.55 -15.08 37.16
CA ALA A 478 -61.81 -15.80 36.93
C ALA A 478 -62.25 -16.62 38.17
N GLU A 479 -61.31 -17.29 38.84
CA GLU A 479 -61.56 -18.01 40.11
C GLU A 479 -62.01 -17.04 41.21
N LYS A 480 -61.33 -15.90 41.35
CA LYS A 480 -61.73 -14.82 42.26
C LYS A 480 -63.15 -14.35 41.99
N LEU A 481 -63.52 -14.12 40.73
CA LEU A 481 -64.88 -13.70 40.36
C LEU A 481 -65.94 -14.78 40.67
N SER A 482 -65.59 -16.06 40.55
CA SER A 482 -66.46 -17.16 41.03
C SER A 482 -66.61 -17.10 42.55
N LEU A 483 -65.51 -17.02 43.30
CA LEU A 483 -65.54 -16.97 44.76
C LEU A 483 -66.24 -15.73 45.32
N GLU A 484 -66.13 -14.56 44.66
CA GLU A 484 -66.88 -13.34 45.01
C GLU A 484 -68.39 -13.52 44.77
N LYS A 485 -68.79 -14.24 43.71
CA LYS A 485 -70.19 -14.64 43.47
C LYS A 485 -70.68 -15.66 44.50
N ASP A 486 -69.92 -16.72 44.75
CA ASP A 486 -70.28 -17.78 45.69
C ASP A 486 -70.37 -17.22 47.13
N PHE A 487 -69.52 -16.24 47.48
CA PHE A 487 -69.64 -15.47 48.72
C PHE A 487 -70.89 -14.57 48.76
N ALA A 488 -71.31 -13.99 47.64
CA ALA A 488 -72.57 -13.25 47.56
C ALA A 488 -73.79 -14.18 47.74
N ASP A 489 -73.79 -15.36 47.11
CA ASP A 489 -74.83 -16.38 47.25
C ASP A 489 -74.87 -16.95 48.70
N LEU A 490 -73.70 -17.16 49.33
CA LEU A 490 -73.59 -17.48 50.76
C LEU A 490 -74.10 -16.35 51.67
N LYS A 491 -73.92 -15.08 51.29
CA LYS A 491 -74.46 -13.93 52.04
C LYS A 491 -75.98 -13.83 51.89
N VAL A 492 -76.53 -14.13 50.72
CA VAL A 492 -77.99 -14.20 50.50
C VAL A 492 -78.61 -15.33 51.32
N THR A 493 -78.02 -16.54 51.29
CA THR A 493 -78.51 -17.68 52.10
C THR A 493 -78.35 -17.44 53.60
N SER A 494 -77.23 -16.85 54.06
CA SER A 494 -77.06 -16.44 55.46
C SER A 494 -78.09 -15.39 55.90
N ASN A 495 -78.48 -14.46 55.02
CA ASN A 495 -79.55 -13.49 55.31
C ASN A 495 -80.93 -14.15 55.35
N ALA A 496 -81.19 -15.16 54.50
CA ALA A 496 -82.42 -15.95 54.54
C ALA A 496 -82.53 -16.74 55.86
N VAL A 497 -81.47 -17.45 56.27
CA VAL A 497 -81.41 -18.16 57.56
C VAL A 497 -81.57 -17.19 58.75
N ALA A 498 -81.03 -15.97 58.67
CA ALA A 498 -81.25 -14.95 59.70
C ALA A 498 -82.72 -14.47 59.75
N ALA A 499 -83.41 -14.40 58.61
CA ALA A 499 -84.83 -14.08 58.54
C ALA A 499 -85.70 -15.25 59.07
N GLU A 500 -85.40 -16.50 58.70
CA GLU A 500 -86.05 -17.70 59.25
C GLU A 500 -85.88 -17.79 60.76
N LYS A 501 -84.66 -17.57 61.27
CA LYS A 501 -84.40 -17.49 62.71
C LYS A 501 -85.27 -16.44 63.39
N LYS A 502 -85.39 -15.25 62.81
CA LYS A 502 -86.24 -14.17 63.35
C LYS A 502 -87.73 -14.56 63.37
N VAL A 503 -88.21 -15.27 62.35
CA VAL A 503 -89.58 -15.82 62.34
C VAL A 503 -89.76 -16.87 63.43
N LEU A 504 -88.79 -17.76 63.63
CA LEU A 504 -88.82 -18.74 64.72
C LEU A 504 -88.77 -18.08 66.11
N GLU A 505 -87.97 -17.04 66.30
CA GLU A 505 -87.95 -16.23 67.53
C GLU A 505 -89.32 -15.59 67.80
N GLN A 506 -89.98 -15.05 66.77
CA GLN A 506 -91.35 -14.51 66.87
C GLN A 506 -92.39 -15.60 67.20
N VAL A 507 -92.28 -16.80 66.60
CA VAL A 507 -93.15 -17.93 66.92
C VAL A 507 -92.98 -18.34 68.38
N VAL A 508 -91.74 -18.52 68.85
CA VAL A 508 -91.44 -18.85 70.26
C VAL A 508 -91.96 -17.76 71.21
N GLN A 509 -91.83 -16.49 70.86
CA GLN A 509 -92.38 -15.38 71.64
C GLN A 509 -93.91 -15.45 71.73
N SER A 510 -94.62 -15.72 70.62
CA SER A 510 -96.08 -15.89 70.64
C SER A 510 -96.53 -17.13 71.42
N MET A 511 -95.75 -18.22 71.41
CA MET A 511 -96.02 -19.40 72.24
C MET A 511 -95.86 -19.09 73.72
N ASN A 512 -94.82 -18.35 74.10
CA ASN A 512 -94.62 -17.91 75.49
C ASN A 512 -95.76 -17.00 75.98
N GLU A 513 -96.25 -16.06 75.17
CA GLU A 513 -97.43 -15.26 75.52
C GLU A 513 -98.69 -16.11 75.73
N ASN A 514 -98.91 -17.12 74.88
CA ASN A 514 -100.05 -18.02 75.00
C ASN A 514 -99.93 -18.93 76.24
N VAL A 515 -98.71 -19.34 76.62
CA VAL A 515 -98.45 -20.05 77.88
C VAL A 515 -98.72 -19.16 79.10
N SER A 516 -98.35 -17.87 79.06
CA SER A 516 -98.68 -16.92 80.14
C SER A 516 -100.18 -16.73 80.31
N LYS A 517 -100.92 -16.52 79.20
CA LYS A 517 -102.40 -16.41 79.20
C LYS A 517 -103.07 -17.69 79.73
N ALA A 518 -102.49 -18.86 79.46
CA ALA A 518 -102.96 -20.13 80.03
C ALA A 518 -102.72 -20.23 81.54
N ARG A 519 -101.59 -19.72 82.06
CA ARG A 519 -101.30 -19.66 83.50
C ARG A 519 -102.28 -18.74 84.23
N GLU A 520 -102.49 -17.54 83.75
CA GLU A 520 -103.47 -16.59 84.31
C GLU A 520 -104.89 -17.20 84.39
N SER A 521 -105.29 -17.98 83.37
CA SER A 521 -106.57 -18.71 83.35
C SER A 521 -106.65 -19.87 84.35
N THR A 522 -105.51 -20.47 84.75
CA THR A 522 -105.47 -21.51 85.80
C THR A 522 -105.37 -20.94 87.20
N ASP A 523 -104.55 -19.91 87.41
CA ASP A 523 -104.43 -19.21 88.70
C ASP A 523 -105.77 -18.56 89.10
N GLY A 524 -106.47 -17.97 88.13
CA GLY A 524 -107.83 -17.44 88.32
C GLY A 524 -108.86 -18.49 88.78
N LYS A 525 -108.70 -19.77 88.42
CA LYS A 525 -109.56 -20.87 88.90
C LYS A 525 -109.14 -21.36 90.28
N LEU A 526 -107.84 -21.33 90.57
CA LEU A 526 -107.27 -21.77 91.85
C LEU A 526 -107.70 -20.83 92.99
N ASN A 527 -107.70 -19.52 92.75
CA ASN A 527 -108.22 -18.50 93.69
C ASN A 527 -109.71 -18.65 94.05
N VAL A 528 -110.53 -19.27 93.16
CA VAL A 528 -111.95 -19.56 93.44
C VAL A 528 -112.07 -20.76 94.39
N LEU A 529 -111.33 -21.85 94.10
CA LEU A 529 -111.30 -23.04 94.94
C LEU A 529 -110.78 -22.75 96.36
N GLU A 530 -109.77 -21.88 96.48
CA GLU A 530 -109.24 -21.47 97.78
C GLU A 530 -110.27 -20.69 98.61
N ASN A 531 -111.06 -19.81 97.99
CA ASN A 531 -112.16 -19.10 98.65
C ASN A 531 -113.27 -20.03 99.15
N ASP A 532 -113.63 -21.07 98.38
CA ASP A 532 -114.67 -22.01 98.78
C ASP A 532 -114.20 -22.97 99.89
N LEU A 533 -112.92 -23.37 99.89
CA LEU A 533 -112.29 -24.04 101.04
C LEU A 533 -112.30 -23.16 102.29
N LEU A 534 -112.09 -21.85 102.15
CA LEU A 534 -112.14 -20.89 103.26
C LEU A 534 -113.54 -20.80 103.87
N LYS A 535 -114.60 -20.79 103.05
CA LYS A 535 -116.00 -20.88 103.51
C LYS A 535 -116.29 -22.18 104.26
N ALA A 536 -115.85 -23.33 103.70
CA ALA A 536 -116.04 -24.64 104.33
C ALA A 536 -115.37 -24.72 105.72
N ARG A 537 -114.16 -24.16 105.85
CA ARG A 537 -113.43 -24.07 107.12
C ARG A 537 -114.15 -23.23 108.18
N ILE A 538 -114.81 -22.14 107.77
CA ILE A 538 -115.62 -21.28 108.65
C ILE A 538 -116.91 -21.99 109.10
N GLY A 539 -117.46 -22.92 108.29
CA GLY A 539 -118.57 -23.78 108.70
C GLY A 539 -118.17 -24.75 109.80
N LEU A 540 -117.13 -25.55 109.56
CA LEU A 540 -116.62 -26.57 110.50
C LEU A 540 -116.29 -26.01 111.89
N GLU A 541 -115.66 -24.84 111.97
CA GLU A 541 -115.25 -24.27 113.24
C GLU A 541 -116.46 -23.73 114.06
N LYS A 542 -117.64 -23.51 113.44
CA LYS A 542 -118.87 -23.21 114.18
C LYS A 542 -119.44 -24.45 114.88
N GLU A 543 -119.63 -25.56 114.17
CA GLU A 543 -120.15 -26.82 114.72
C GLU A 543 -119.31 -27.28 115.92
N LYS A 544 -117.99 -27.13 115.81
CA LYS A 544 -117.01 -27.38 116.88
C LYS A 544 -117.27 -26.59 118.17
N THR A 545 -117.71 -25.33 118.07
CA THR A 545 -118.09 -24.51 119.24
C THR A 545 -119.44 -24.89 119.84
N GLU A 546 -120.26 -25.65 119.11
CA GLU A 546 -121.56 -26.16 119.56
C GLU A 546 -121.38 -27.49 120.32
N ILE A 547 -120.45 -28.34 119.85
CA ILE A 547 -120.03 -29.58 120.52
C ILE A 547 -119.43 -29.29 121.92
N GLU A 548 -118.57 -28.28 122.06
CA GLU A 548 -118.01 -27.88 123.38
C GLU A 548 -119.09 -27.41 124.37
N LYS A 549 -120.18 -26.78 123.90
CA LYS A 549 -121.31 -26.38 124.75
C LYS A 549 -122.13 -27.59 125.23
N LEU A 550 -122.27 -28.64 124.43
CA LEU A 550 -122.95 -29.88 124.87
C LEU A 550 -122.10 -30.68 125.86
N LYS A 551 -120.78 -30.68 125.67
CA LYS A 551 -119.80 -31.38 126.51
C LYS A 551 -119.73 -30.83 127.94
N THR A 552 -119.92 -29.52 128.10
CA THR A 552 -119.97 -28.87 129.42
C THR A 552 -121.27 -29.17 130.19
N THR A 553 -122.39 -29.44 129.52
CA THR A 553 -123.65 -29.83 130.18
C THR A 553 -123.62 -31.26 130.72
N VAL A 554 -122.94 -32.18 130.04
CA VAL A 554 -122.79 -33.59 130.49
C VAL A 554 -121.96 -33.67 131.78
N SER A 555 -120.83 -32.95 131.83
CA SER A 555 -119.92 -32.96 133.00
C SER A 555 -120.58 -32.53 134.32
N LEU A 556 -121.67 -31.74 134.27
CA LEU A 556 -122.41 -31.31 135.46
C LEU A 556 -123.41 -32.37 135.97
N LYS A 557 -123.78 -33.36 135.16
CA LYS A 557 -124.72 -34.43 135.56
C LYS A 557 -124.03 -35.68 136.10
N GLU A 558 -122.78 -35.92 135.74
CA GLU A 558 -122.01 -37.08 136.21
C GLU A 558 -121.38 -36.90 137.60
N GLN A 559 -121.35 -35.67 138.13
CA GLN A 559 -120.69 -35.34 139.39
C GLN A 559 -121.60 -35.44 140.64
N GLU A 560 -122.92 -35.29 140.49
CA GLU A 560 -123.88 -35.38 141.62
C GLU A 560 -124.28 -36.81 141.99
N LEU A 561 -124.04 -37.80 141.11
CA LEU A 561 -124.49 -39.19 141.30
C LEU A 561 -123.44 -40.11 141.97
N LYS A 562 -122.32 -39.57 142.45
CA LYS A 562 -121.25 -40.32 143.15
C LYS A 562 -121.08 -39.88 144.61
N GLU A 563 -122.13 -40.18 145.37
CA GLU A 563 -122.10 -40.74 146.74
C GLU A 563 -121.11 -40.07 147.73
N VAL A 564 -121.52 -39.25 148.71
CA VAL A 564 -122.50 -39.48 149.80
C VAL A 564 -122.16 -40.66 150.73
N MET A 565 -121.40 -41.68 150.31
CA MET A 565 -120.89 -42.76 151.17
C MET A 565 -119.51 -43.24 150.68
N ASN A 566 -118.48 -43.46 151.51
CA ASN A 566 -118.44 -43.33 152.97
C ASN A 566 -117.07 -42.85 153.52
N ALA A 567 -117.05 -42.49 154.81
CA ALA A 567 -116.09 -41.55 155.37
C ALA A 567 -114.68 -42.07 155.70
N LYS A 568 -113.68 -41.20 155.43
CA LYS A 568 -112.61 -40.78 156.36
C LYS A 568 -111.62 -41.85 156.90
N SER A 569 -110.40 -41.91 156.34
CA SER A 569 -109.19 -41.31 156.96
C SER A 569 -107.84 -41.60 156.25
N VAL A 570 -106.96 -40.59 156.26
CA VAL A 570 -105.47 -40.64 156.38
C VAL A 570 -104.60 -41.31 155.28
N SER A 571 -103.80 -40.45 154.60
CA SER A 571 -102.36 -40.56 154.17
C SER A 571 -101.82 -41.81 153.40
N GLU A 572 -100.75 -41.76 152.58
CA GLU A 572 -99.87 -40.66 152.16
C GLU A 572 -99.08 -40.92 150.85
N ALA A 573 -98.53 -39.84 150.27
CA ALA A 573 -97.27 -39.71 149.50
C ALA A 573 -96.82 -40.70 148.37
N ALA A 574 -96.74 -40.12 147.16
CA ALA A 574 -95.58 -40.17 146.23
C ALA A 574 -95.22 -41.52 145.50
N ALA A 575 -94.36 -41.59 144.47
CA ALA A 575 -93.42 -40.59 143.92
C ALA A 575 -93.00 -40.86 142.43
N LEU A 576 -92.79 -39.79 141.62
CA LEU A 576 -91.63 -39.55 140.70
C LEU A 576 -91.38 -40.54 139.51
N LYS A 577 -90.57 -40.33 138.43
CA LYS A 577 -89.56 -39.34 137.90
C LYS A 577 -89.26 -39.69 136.38
N GLU A 578 -88.47 -39.04 135.49
CA GLU A 578 -87.74 -37.74 135.36
C GLU A 578 -87.25 -37.45 133.89
N LYS A 579 -87.26 -36.18 133.41
CA LYS A 579 -86.35 -35.56 132.35
C LYS A 579 -86.42 -36.06 130.88
N LYS A 580 -85.91 -35.35 129.83
CA LYS A 580 -85.17 -34.06 129.54
C LYS A 580 -85.63 -33.59 128.10
N ASP A 581 -85.26 -32.51 127.37
CA ASP A 581 -84.38 -31.29 127.33
C ASP A 581 -85.09 -30.25 126.37
N HIS A 582 -84.74 -28.98 126.02
CA HIS A 582 -83.54 -28.09 125.94
C HIS A 582 -82.75 -28.17 124.59
N GLU A 583 -82.22 -27.09 123.96
CA GLU A 583 -82.20 -25.63 124.27
C GLU A 583 -81.85 -24.70 123.04
N LYS A 584 -82.22 -23.40 123.10
CA LYS A 584 -81.55 -22.18 122.47
C LYS A 584 -81.44 -22.05 120.91
N THR A 585 -81.30 -20.88 120.23
CA THR A 585 -81.43 -19.42 120.56
C THR A 585 -81.72 -18.50 119.35
N LYS A 586 -82.17 -17.27 119.65
CA LYS A 586 -82.35 -16.04 118.82
C LYS A 586 -81.09 -15.58 118.02
N GLN A 587 -81.27 -14.82 116.92
CA GLN A 587 -80.89 -13.36 116.81
C GLN A 587 -80.99 -12.72 115.40
N SER A 588 -81.40 -11.43 115.39
CA SER A 588 -80.99 -10.29 114.51
C SER A 588 -81.43 -10.25 113.02
N LEU A 589 -81.87 -9.14 112.39
CA LEU A 589 -81.52 -7.70 112.41
C LEU A 589 -80.06 -7.40 111.99
N ALA A 590 -79.73 -6.40 111.15
CA ALA A 590 -80.48 -5.53 110.23
C ALA A 590 -79.45 -4.78 109.34
N ASP A 591 -79.94 -3.94 108.41
CA ASP A 591 -79.22 -2.82 107.75
C ASP A 591 -78.01 -3.16 106.83
N ILE A 592 -77.76 -2.51 105.68
CA ILE A 592 -77.89 -1.11 105.22
C ILE A 592 -76.66 -0.23 105.57
N THR A 593 -75.66 -0.33 104.68
CA THR A 593 -75.00 0.83 104.02
C THR A 593 -73.76 1.52 104.62
N ARG A 594 -72.84 1.88 103.68
CA ARG A 594 -71.83 2.99 103.63
C ARG A 594 -70.32 2.74 103.89
N GLN A 595 -69.57 3.10 102.83
CA GLN A 595 -68.34 3.91 102.79
C GLN A 595 -66.99 3.35 103.28
N SER A 596 -66.20 2.82 102.33
CA SER A 596 -64.90 3.36 101.83
C SER A 596 -64.01 2.21 101.30
N GLY A 597 -63.25 2.37 100.22
CA GLY A 597 -63.22 3.43 99.20
C GLY A 597 -62.08 3.19 98.19
N ILE A 598 -62.19 3.77 96.97
CA ILE A 598 -61.14 3.81 95.92
C ILE A 598 -60.78 2.40 95.36
N GLU A 599 -61.32 1.94 94.22
CA GLU A 599 -60.97 2.34 92.84
C GLU A 599 -59.57 1.85 92.39
N LYS A 600 -59.46 1.40 91.11
CA LYS A 600 -58.20 1.14 90.38
C LYS A 600 -57.32 -0.08 90.79
N GLN A 601 -57.80 -1.32 90.59
CA GLN A 601 -56.87 -2.47 90.41
C GLN A 601 -57.35 -3.72 89.64
N LEU A 602 -58.55 -3.76 89.04
CA LEU A 602 -59.03 -4.90 88.23
C LEU A 602 -59.43 -4.52 86.78
N GLN A 603 -58.61 -3.66 86.16
CA GLN A 603 -58.70 -3.34 84.73
C GLN A 603 -57.39 -3.63 83.96
N ASP A 604 -56.35 -4.08 84.68
CA ASP A 604 -54.97 -4.21 84.17
C ASP A 604 -54.58 -5.66 83.75
N GLU A 605 -55.50 -6.62 83.82
CA GLU A 605 -55.24 -8.02 83.46
C GLU A 605 -55.78 -8.39 82.07
N LEU A 606 -56.97 -7.90 81.68
CA LEU A 606 -57.49 -8.09 80.32
C LEU A 606 -56.61 -7.38 79.26
N SER A 607 -55.99 -6.26 79.65
CA SER A 607 -55.11 -5.45 78.80
C SER A 607 -53.77 -6.11 78.48
N ARG A 608 -53.34 -7.14 79.22
CA ARG A 608 -52.03 -7.79 79.05
C ARG A 608 -52.02 -8.89 77.98
N ALA A 609 -53.13 -9.62 77.81
CA ALA A 609 -53.23 -10.74 76.87
C ALA A 609 -53.32 -10.34 75.37
N LEU A 610 -53.55 -9.05 75.07
CA LEU A 610 -53.71 -8.54 73.69
C LEU A 610 -52.49 -7.78 73.15
N ALA A 611 -51.47 -7.52 73.97
CA ALA A 611 -50.25 -6.82 73.54
C ALA A 611 -49.27 -7.75 72.79
N GLU A 612 -48.99 -8.92 73.36
CA GLU A 612 -47.87 -9.78 72.98
C GLU A 612 -47.97 -10.36 71.55
N LYS A 613 -49.19 -10.46 71.00
CA LYS A 613 -49.42 -10.95 69.63
C LYS A 613 -49.11 -9.91 68.53
N ASN A 614 -48.98 -8.62 68.86
CA ASN A 614 -48.81 -7.55 67.88
C ASN A 614 -47.35 -7.21 67.53
N ASP A 615 -46.41 -7.37 68.45
CA ASP A 615 -45.02 -6.95 68.19
C ASP A 615 -44.21 -7.97 67.37
N ILE A 616 -44.56 -9.26 67.43
CA ILE A 616 -44.08 -10.30 66.50
C ILE A 616 -44.42 -9.95 65.04
N LEU A 617 -45.55 -9.26 64.81
CA LEU A 617 -45.98 -8.82 63.48
C LEU A 617 -45.37 -7.47 63.04
N LYS A 618 -44.82 -6.67 63.96
CA LYS A 618 -44.12 -5.42 63.63
C LYS A 618 -42.66 -5.63 63.27
N GLN A 619 -41.95 -6.54 63.95
CA GLN A 619 -40.52 -6.76 63.67
C GLN A 619 -40.27 -7.26 62.24
N LYS A 620 -41.17 -8.06 61.66
CA LYS A 620 -41.02 -8.54 60.27
C LYS A 620 -41.07 -7.41 59.23
N LYS A 621 -42.05 -6.51 59.33
CA LYS A 621 -42.25 -5.41 58.36
C LYS A 621 -41.14 -4.33 58.38
N ILE A 622 -40.33 -4.26 59.43
CA ILE A 622 -39.18 -3.34 59.51
C ILE A 622 -37.93 -3.95 58.85
N GLY A 623 -37.82 -5.28 58.79
CA GLY A 623 -36.79 -5.97 58.02
C GLY A 623 -36.96 -5.76 56.51
N ASP A 624 -38.12 -6.16 55.99
CA ASP A 624 -38.40 -6.16 54.54
C ASP A 624 -38.20 -4.76 53.90
N PHE A 625 -38.66 -3.70 54.56
CA PHE A 625 -38.53 -2.32 54.06
C PHE A 625 -37.08 -1.81 54.08
N LYS A 626 -36.25 -2.31 55.01
CA LYS A 626 -34.85 -1.91 55.14
C LYS A 626 -33.93 -2.73 54.23
N ILE A 627 -34.34 -3.95 53.87
CA ILE A 627 -33.72 -4.73 52.78
C ILE A 627 -33.96 -4.04 51.44
N ALA A 628 -35.21 -3.69 51.11
CA ALA A 628 -35.54 -3.02 49.84
C ALA A 628 -34.82 -1.66 49.66
N GLU A 629 -34.68 -0.87 50.73
CA GLU A 629 -33.93 0.40 50.68
C GLU A 629 -32.41 0.16 50.51
N LEU A 630 -31.84 -0.91 51.12
CA LEU A 630 -30.45 -1.29 50.91
C LEU A 630 -30.19 -1.87 49.51
N GLU A 631 -31.12 -2.66 48.96
CA GLU A 631 -31.06 -3.18 47.59
C GLU A 631 -31.12 -2.04 46.57
N LYS A 632 -32.01 -1.08 46.77
CA LYS A 632 -32.07 0.15 45.96
C LYS A 632 -30.75 0.93 46.02
N GLN A 633 -30.18 1.14 47.21
CA GLN A 633 -28.89 1.82 47.37
C GLN A 633 -27.73 1.03 46.75
N LEU A 634 -27.78 -0.31 46.77
CA LEU A 634 -26.80 -1.18 46.10
C LEU A 634 -26.92 -1.10 44.57
N ILE A 635 -28.15 -1.00 44.03
CA ILE A 635 -28.41 -0.80 42.60
C ILE A 635 -27.94 0.59 42.15
N GLU A 636 -28.24 1.66 42.89
CA GLU A 636 -27.74 3.01 42.60
C GLU A 636 -26.20 3.07 42.68
N ALA A 637 -25.58 2.41 43.67
CA ALA A 637 -24.12 2.32 43.78
C ALA A 637 -23.50 1.54 42.61
N ASN A 638 -24.04 0.38 42.25
CA ASN A 638 -23.55 -0.41 41.11
C ASN A 638 -23.72 0.34 39.79
N TYR A 639 -24.85 1.00 39.57
CA TYR A 639 -25.08 1.83 38.38
C TYR A 639 -24.07 2.98 38.30
N LYS A 640 -23.79 3.65 39.42
CA LYS A 640 -22.79 4.73 39.48
C LYS A 640 -21.37 4.22 39.20
N ILE A 641 -20.99 3.08 39.78
CA ILE A 641 -19.71 2.40 39.50
C ILE A 641 -19.58 1.99 38.03
N GLU A 642 -20.67 1.55 37.39
CA GLU A 642 -20.64 1.18 35.97
C GLU A 642 -20.59 2.39 35.04
N VAL A 643 -21.22 3.52 35.41
CA VAL A 643 -21.05 4.80 34.72
C VAL A 643 -19.62 5.32 34.86
N GLU A 644 -19.02 5.28 36.05
CA GLU A 644 -17.60 5.65 36.26
C GLU A 644 -16.65 4.75 35.47
N LYS A 645 -16.87 3.42 35.44
CA LYS A 645 -16.09 2.50 34.59
C LYS A 645 -16.21 2.82 33.11
N LYS A 646 -17.41 3.18 32.62
CA LYS A 646 -17.61 3.60 31.22
C LYS A 646 -16.94 4.95 30.92
N SER A 647 -16.94 5.89 31.86
CA SER A 647 -16.20 7.15 31.76
C SER A 647 -14.68 6.92 31.65
N ILE A 648 -14.09 6.16 32.58
CA ILE A 648 -12.66 5.84 32.59
C ILE A 648 -12.25 5.06 31.32
N THR A 649 -13.15 4.22 30.78
CA THR A 649 -12.90 3.51 29.51
C THR A 649 -12.93 4.47 28.32
N ALA A 650 -13.87 5.42 28.29
CA ALA A 650 -13.95 6.44 27.24
C ALA A 650 -12.74 7.40 27.28
N GLU A 651 -12.32 7.84 28.48
CA GLU A 651 -11.12 8.66 28.68
C GLU A 651 -9.87 7.96 28.14
N LYS A 652 -9.67 6.67 28.45
CA LYS A 652 -8.54 5.89 27.90
C LYS A 652 -8.59 5.69 26.39
N VAL A 653 -9.78 5.59 25.79
CA VAL A 653 -9.89 5.56 24.32
C VAL A 653 -9.52 6.92 23.71
N VAL A 654 -9.93 8.03 24.32
CA VAL A 654 -9.53 9.38 23.88
C VAL A 654 -8.02 9.62 24.07
N GLU A 655 -7.46 9.19 25.19
CA GLU A 655 -6.02 9.28 25.49
C GLU A 655 -5.19 8.49 24.46
N ASN A 656 -5.55 7.23 24.17
CA ASN A 656 -4.90 6.43 23.15
C ASN A 656 -4.98 7.07 21.74
N VAL A 657 -6.15 7.58 21.34
CA VAL A 657 -6.34 8.22 20.02
C VAL A 657 -5.55 9.52 19.90
N LEU A 658 -5.45 10.31 20.98
CA LEU A 658 -4.59 11.50 21.04
C LEU A 658 -3.10 11.11 20.96
N GLN A 659 -2.69 10.03 21.62
CA GLN A 659 -1.31 9.55 21.60
C GLN A 659 -0.92 9.02 20.21
N GLU A 660 -1.78 8.24 19.56
CA GLU A 660 -1.61 7.76 18.18
C GLU A 660 -1.53 8.92 17.17
N ALA A 661 -2.36 9.96 17.33
CA ALA A 661 -2.27 11.18 16.53
C ALA A 661 -0.95 11.96 16.77
N LEU A 662 -0.41 11.93 17.99
CA LEU A 662 0.82 12.62 18.38
C LEU A 662 2.10 11.88 17.94
N GLU A 663 2.03 10.57 17.70
CA GLU A 663 3.12 9.80 17.07
C GLU A 663 3.09 9.93 15.54
N ASN A 664 1.90 9.92 14.91
CA ASN A 664 1.75 10.18 13.48
C ASN A 664 2.25 11.60 13.09
N THR A 665 2.03 12.62 13.94
CA THR A 665 2.53 13.99 13.72
C THR A 665 4.01 14.22 14.09
N LYS A 666 4.70 13.22 14.64
CA LYS A 666 6.17 13.20 14.79
C LYS A 666 6.89 12.45 13.67
N SER A 667 6.12 11.82 12.77
CA SER A 667 6.62 10.99 11.66
C SER A 667 6.48 11.70 10.29
N GLN A 668 6.20 13.00 10.31
CA GLN A 668 6.17 13.94 9.18
C GLN A 668 7.18 15.08 9.43
#